data_AF-A0A4P6LZX2-F1
#
_entry.id   AF-A0A4P6LZX2-F1
#
_cell.length_a   1.000
_cell.length_b   1.000
_cell.length_c   1.000
_cell.angle_alpha   90.00
_cell.angle_beta   90.00
_cell.angle_gamma   90.00
#
_symmetry.space_group_name_H-M   'P 1'
#
loop_
_entity.id
_entity.type
_entity.pdbx_description
1 polymer ?
#
loop_
_entity_poly.entity_id
_entity_poly.type
_entity_poly.pdbx_seq_one_letter_code
_entity_poly.pdbx_strand_id
1 'polypeptide(L)'
;MKNIKFKQIMAILTAAALLGGCSAPAGGSYTDQKTQTEKSEDSSQTESVTAGALADYFLKAAEGYRDSVNRADIIDGFKESEKATRLQMLVMASRAFGTLPKPGRYAKLTASPAPDISGAPQWAKNALENLTGGGILASSDLENGDHPVSMKDAGMIAARFYTFFGSDLKDDFYTAVNQNLLNTLEIPKDQESAGGSATVSANTDKQLKDLIMEIVNSGEEYPQGSPEQKIRDFYQSYEDKEKREQEGINPLKKYLDEVENAKSISELNVAIGRAVDELGIFANGLFSGFPVTDMKDSTKMVLQLMTPMAGLQKEDYNDPESDAYKEYQNTLTEQLLATGESQTDAKRHAESIMELEKNLAAHMDEPDKSGKIKAQNYYTTNMLSQKEPQTKAAELLTAMGIKPDIKMVVFDELQFKEYLKWFTEENLELLKSMEKIALLSGYGSYLSTDLAEKFGNNMDAETGDAAVQNFLSEELGKLYTDRFFNSESKGEIEEMTALMIETFKNRVKRLDWMSEETKKEALKKLDSLTVLIGYPDEWEFNKAEIAGPDKGGSYFKNVAASEANRWKQQLKKLEQPADPRRFALAAYTVNAAANRNTNTLIFPAGILQAPFYDKNASFEQNLGAIGSTIAHEITHMFDDGGAQYDARGNLRDWWTKEDYSHFQKLCKKAEDFYEGHEAVPGAAADSKENLSENIADIGGIACGLEILSTMENPNYDAFFRSFANQWAKVADYDTLAELAQTDTHAPNKLRCNLVLSNFQEFYDTYGISEGDGMYTAPEERIQIW
;
A
#
# COMPACT_ATOMS: atom_id res chain seq x y z
N MET A 1 -18.47 0.51 -9.12
CA MET A 1 -17.64 -0.06 -8.03
C MET A 1 -16.35 -0.70 -8.54
N LYS A 2 -16.30 -1.33 -9.73
CA LYS A 2 -15.03 -1.87 -10.30
C LYS A 2 -13.99 -0.82 -10.74
N ASN A 3 -14.39 0.42 -11.01
CA ASN A 3 -13.51 1.56 -11.35
C ASN A 3 -12.58 2.05 -10.21
N ILE A 4 -12.66 1.48 -9.01
CA ILE A 4 -11.81 1.84 -7.86
C ILE A 4 -10.42 1.17 -7.98
N LYS A 5 -10.35 -0.07 -8.49
CA LYS A 5 -9.13 -0.88 -8.56
C LYS A 5 -8.05 -0.29 -9.46
N PHE A 6 -8.42 0.29 -10.62
CA PHE A 6 -7.45 0.87 -11.55
C PHE A 6 -6.78 2.15 -11.02
N LYS A 7 -7.51 2.88 -10.16
CA LYS A 7 -7.12 4.22 -9.69
C LYS A 7 -6.19 4.16 -8.47
N GLN A 8 -6.31 3.14 -7.62
CA GLN A 8 -5.37 2.85 -6.53
C GLN A 8 -3.97 2.47 -7.07
N ILE A 9 -3.91 1.78 -8.22
CA ILE A 9 -2.65 1.33 -8.83
C ILE A 9 -1.74 2.52 -9.20
N MET A 10 -2.28 3.64 -9.71
CA MET A 10 -1.45 4.82 -10.05
C MET A 10 -0.88 5.54 -8.83
N ALA A 11 -1.64 5.62 -7.73
CA ALA A 11 -1.17 6.20 -6.47
C ALA A 11 -0.05 5.33 -5.86
N ILE A 12 -0.23 4.01 -5.88
CA ILE A 12 0.77 3.03 -5.44
C ILE A 12 2.01 3.13 -6.33
N LEU A 13 1.89 3.10 -7.66
CA LEU A 13 3.04 3.16 -8.57
C LEU A 13 3.82 4.48 -8.48
N THR A 14 3.13 5.62 -8.31
CA THR A 14 3.78 6.93 -8.18
C THR A 14 4.50 7.06 -6.83
N ALA A 15 3.88 6.62 -5.73
CA ALA A 15 4.51 6.58 -4.41
C ALA A 15 5.67 5.56 -4.37
N ALA A 16 5.49 4.36 -4.95
CA ALA A 16 6.52 3.34 -5.11
C ALA A 16 7.74 3.89 -5.83
N ALA A 17 7.53 4.58 -6.94
CA ALA A 17 8.62 5.03 -7.80
C ALA A 17 9.34 6.27 -7.24
N LEU A 18 8.63 7.14 -6.50
CA LEU A 18 9.25 8.26 -5.76
C LEU A 18 10.05 7.78 -4.53
N LEU A 19 9.59 6.72 -3.87
CA LEU A 19 10.24 6.14 -2.70
C LEU A 19 11.21 4.99 -3.04
N GLY A 20 11.42 4.65 -4.32
CA GLY A 20 12.30 3.52 -4.67
C GLY A 20 11.84 2.17 -4.11
N GLY A 21 10.53 1.97 -3.96
CA GLY A 21 9.92 0.67 -3.68
C GLY A 21 9.43 0.40 -2.26
N CYS A 22 9.00 1.40 -1.48
CA CYS A 22 8.26 1.16 -0.22
C CYS A 22 6.89 0.48 -0.39
N SER A 23 6.39 0.43 -1.61
CA SER A 23 5.36 -0.56 -1.96
C SER A 23 6.02 -1.49 -2.96
N ALA A 24 6.03 -2.79 -2.67
CA ALA A 24 6.29 -3.78 -3.70
C ALA A 24 5.46 -3.39 -4.93
N PRO A 25 6.02 -3.39 -6.15
CA PRO A 25 5.18 -3.24 -7.32
C PRO A 25 4.23 -4.42 -7.27
N ALA A 26 2.95 -4.16 -6.96
CA ALA A 26 1.90 -5.15 -7.08
C ALA A 26 2.10 -5.82 -8.42
N GLY A 27 2.56 -7.07 -8.40
CA GLY A 27 2.77 -7.83 -9.61
C GLY A 27 1.45 -7.78 -10.35
N GLY A 28 1.46 -7.30 -11.59
CA GLY A 28 0.27 -7.23 -12.43
C GLY A 28 -0.28 -8.63 -12.67
N SER A 29 -1.07 -9.13 -11.72
CA SER A 29 -1.98 -10.25 -11.86
C SER A 29 -3.11 -10.13 -10.85
N TYR A 30 -3.83 -9.00 -10.86
CA TYR A 30 -5.20 -8.97 -10.32
C TYR A 30 -6.12 -9.69 -11.30
N THR A 31 -5.92 -11.01 -11.42
CA THR A 31 -7.03 -11.85 -11.82
C THR A 31 -8.14 -11.61 -10.79
N ASP A 32 -9.34 -11.22 -11.24
CA ASP A 32 -10.55 -11.67 -10.55
C ASP A 32 -10.47 -13.21 -10.64
N GLN A 33 -9.67 -13.85 -9.79
CA GLN A 33 -9.96 -15.20 -9.37
C GLN A 33 -11.30 -15.08 -8.64
N LYS A 34 -12.40 -15.12 -9.41
CA LYS A 34 -13.42 -16.10 -9.08
C LYS A 34 -12.63 -17.33 -8.72
N THR A 35 -12.71 -17.75 -7.47
CA THR A 35 -12.14 -18.96 -6.89
C THR A 35 -12.36 -20.17 -7.80
N GLN A 36 -11.62 -20.22 -8.90
CA GLN A 36 -11.08 -21.42 -9.47
C GLN A 36 -9.69 -21.42 -8.89
N THR A 37 -9.58 -22.08 -7.75
CA THR A 37 -8.37 -22.78 -7.36
C THR A 37 -7.87 -23.51 -8.61
N GLU A 38 -7.02 -22.88 -9.41
CA GLU A 38 -6.07 -23.60 -10.22
C GLU A 38 -5.20 -24.32 -9.21
N LYS A 39 -5.62 -25.55 -8.94
CA LYS A 39 -4.85 -26.54 -8.23
C LYS A 39 -3.46 -26.52 -8.85
N SER A 40 -2.50 -25.98 -8.12
CA SER A 40 -1.23 -26.69 -8.10
C SER A 40 -1.60 -28.11 -7.67
N GLU A 41 -1.57 -29.03 -8.63
CA GLU A 41 -1.28 -30.42 -8.30
C GLU A 41 0.18 -30.47 -7.82
N ASP A 42 0.50 -29.73 -6.76
CA ASP A 42 1.60 -30.12 -5.91
C ASP A 42 1.05 -31.20 -5.00
N SER A 43 1.48 -32.41 -5.31
CA SER A 43 1.19 -33.66 -4.63
C SER A 43 1.75 -33.72 -3.19
N SER A 44 1.68 -32.62 -2.42
CA SER A 44 1.78 -32.73 -0.97
C SER A 44 0.53 -33.47 -0.51
N GLN A 45 0.69 -34.76 -0.18
CA GLN A 45 -0.36 -35.49 0.50
C GLN A 45 -0.68 -34.72 1.77
N THR A 46 -1.84 -34.06 1.82
CA THR A 46 -2.33 -33.46 3.06
C THR A 46 -2.31 -34.58 4.09
N GLU A 47 -1.43 -34.49 5.09
CA GLU A 47 -1.35 -35.49 6.16
C GLU A 47 -2.68 -35.44 6.92
N SER A 48 -3.59 -36.31 6.48
CA SER A 48 -4.93 -36.36 7.02
C SER A 48 -4.87 -36.81 8.47
N VAL A 49 -5.47 -36.01 9.34
CA VAL A 49 -5.52 -36.28 10.77
C VAL A 49 -6.72 -37.16 11.15
N THR A 50 -6.61 -37.87 12.26
CA THR A 50 -7.69 -38.70 12.78
C THR A 50 -8.66 -37.91 13.66
N ALA A 51 -9.89 -38.41 13.80
CA ALA A 51 -10.87 -37.83 14.72
C ALA A 51 -10.40 -37.86 16.18
N GLY A 52 -9.65 -38.90 16.58
CA GLY A 52 -9.06 -38.99 17.92
C GLY A 52 -8.09 -37.85 18.20
N ALA A 53 -7.16 -37.60 17.29
CA ALA A 53 -6.18 -36.52 17.42
C ALA A 53 -6.84 -35.14 17.42
N LEU A 54 -7.88 -34.92 16.61
CA LEU A 54 -8.66 -33.67 16.67
C LEU A 54 -9.40 -33.48 17.99
N ALA A 55 -9.96 -34.56 18.55
CA ALA A 55 -10.64 -34.47 19.84
C ALA A 55 -9.67 -34.11 20.97
N ASP A 56 -8.46 -34.66 20.95
CA ASP A 56 -7.38 -34.30 21.88
C ASP A 56 -6.95 -32.83 21.70
N TYR A 57 -6.75 -32.40 20.45
CA TYR A 57 -6.41 -31.02 20.13
C TYR A 57 -7.48 -30.03 20.62
N PHE A 58 -8.74 -30.24 20.26
CA PHE A 58 -9.81 -29.31 20.66
C PHE A 58 -10.13 -29.36 22.15
N LEU A 59 -9.91 -30.50 22.82
CA LEU A 59 -10.00 -30.56 24.28
C LEU A 59 -9.03 -29.58 24.92
N LYS A 60 -7.78 -29.58 24.44
CA LYS A 60 -6.73 -28.68 24.91
C LYS A 60 -7.02 -27.22 24.53
N ALA A 61 -7.38 -26.98 23.27
CA ALA A 61 -7.69 -25.64 22.76
C ALA A 61 -8.88 -24.97 23.46
N ALA A 62 -9.83 -25.73 24.01
CA ALA A 62 -10.99 -25.19 24.72
C ALA A 62 -10.74 -24.95 26.23
N GLU A 63 -9.56 -25.28 26.75
CA GLU A 63 -9.19 -24.99 28.14
C GLU A 63 -9.32 -23.48 28.42
N GLY A 64 -9.90 -23.09 29.56
CA GLY A 64 -10.09 -21.68 29.91
C GLY A 64 -11.32 -21.00 29.27
N TYR A 65 -11.88 -21.55 28.20
CA TYR A 65 -13.09 -21.01 27.55
C TYR A 65 -14.39 -21.68 28.00
N ARG A 66 -14.29 -22.83 28.67
CA ARG A 66 -15.43 -23.59 29.19
C ARG A 66 -15.09 -24.28 30.51
N ASP A 67 -15.98 -24.15 31.50
CA ASP A 67 -15.78 -24.69 32.86
C ASP A 67 -15.61 -26.22 32.91
N SER A 68 -16.22 -26.96 31.98
CA SER A 68 -16.08 -28.40 31.88
C SER A 68 -16.24 -28.88 30.44
N VAL A 69 -15.18 -29.47 29.89
CA VAL A 69 -15.15 -30.13 28.59
C VAL A 69 -14.63 -31.55 28.76
N ASN A 70 -15.28 -32.53 28.15
CA ASN A 70 -14.87 -33.93 28.19
C ASN A 70 -14.59 -34.42 26.77
N ARG A 71 -13.44 -35.08 26.58
CA ARG A 71 -13.04 -35.67 25.30
C ARG A 71 -14.11 -36.59 24.72
N ALA A 72 -14.78 -37.37 25.56
CA ALA A 72 -15.83 -38.30 25.14
C ALA A 72 -17.00 -37.58 24.44
N ASP A 73 -17.35 -36.36 24.90
CA ASP A 73 -18.41 -35.56 24.30
C ASP A 73 -17.96 -34.95 22.96
N ILE A 74 -16.69 -34.56 22.86
CA ILE A 74 -16.13 -33.99 21.63
C ILE A 74 -16.22 -35.02 20.49
N ILE A 75 -15.70 -36.22 20.72
CA ILE A 75 -15.58 -37.26 19.69
C ILE A 75 -16.88 -38.07 19.46
N ASP A 76 -17.94 -37.85 20.25
CA ASP A 76 -19.14 -38.68 20.24
C ASP A 76 -19.68 -38.95 18.82
N GLY A 77 -19.86 -40.24 18.49
CA GLY A 77 -20.30 -40.69 17.18
C GLY A 77 -19.21 -40.86 16.11
N PHE A 78 -17.95 -40.53 16.40
CA PHE A 78 -16.80 -40.68 15.49
C PHE A 78 -15.81 -41.74 15.98
N LYS A 79 -15.14 -42.43 15.06
CA LYS A 79 -14.13 -43.44 15.39
C LYS A 79 -12.76 -42.79 15.53
N GLU A 80 -12.08 -43.03 16.66
CA GLU A 80 -10.76 -42.44 16.93
C GLU A 80 -9.74 -42.60 15.80
N SER A 81 -9.75 -43.74 15.11
CA SER A 81 -8.79 -44.06 14.05
C SER A 81 -9.24 -43.61 12.66
N GLU A 82 -10.46 -43.08 12.50
CA GLU A 82 -10.92 -42.64 11.18
C GLU A 82 -10.33 -41.29 10.81
N LYS A 83 -10.07 -41.10 9.52
CA LYS A 83 -9.68 -39.81 8.96
C LYS A 83 -10.84 -38.84 9.15
N ALA A 84 -10.59 -37.75 9.84
CA ALA A 84 -11.63 -36.79 10.11
C ALA A 84 -11.94 -35.96 8.86
N THR A 85 -13.23 -35.73 8.62
CA THR A 85 -13.67 -34.79 7.60
C THR A 85 -13.77 -33.37 8.14
N ARG A 86 -13.83 -32.39 7.25
CA ARG A 86 -14.07 -30.97 7.58
C ARG A 86 -15.30 -30.81 8.47
N LEU A 87 -16.39 -31.49 8.15
CA LEU A 87 -17.63 -31.41 8.91
C LEU A 87 -17.50 -32.04 10.32
N GLN A 88 -16.80 -33.16 10.44
CA GLN A 88 -16.52 -33.77 11.75
C GLN A 88 -15.66 -32.84 12.61
N MET A 89 -14.65 -32.20 12.02
CA MET A 89 -13.80 -31.22 12.70
C MET A 89 -14.61 -30.03 13.24
N LEU A 90 -15.49 -29.43 12.43
CA LEU A 90 -16.36 -28.32 12.86
C LEU A 90 -17.28 -28.74 14.01
N VAL A 91 -17.84 -29.95 13.96
CA VAL A 91 -18.68 -30.49 15.03
C VAL A 91 -17.87 -30.70 16.32
N MET A 92 -16.66 -31.27 16.23
CA MET A 92 -15.77 -31.44 17.37
C MET A 92 -15.36 -30.10 17.99
N ALA A 93 -15.02 -29.10 17.17
CA ALA A 93 -14.70 -27.75 17.64
C ALA A 93 -15.90 -27.11 18.37
N SER A 94 -17.09 -27.14 17.77
CA SER A 94 -18.30 -26.63 18.41
C SER A 94 -18.62 -27.35 19.72
N ARG A 95 -18.36 -28.66 19.82
CA ARG A 95 -18.58 -29.43 21.05
C ARG A 95 -17.56 -29.09 22.12
N ALA A 96 -16.32 -28.82 21.74
CA ALA A 96 -15.27 -28.45 22.68
C ALA A 96 -15.56 -27.09 23.33
N PHE A 97 -15.72 -26.05 22.50
CA PHE A 97 -16.00 -24.68 22.96
C PHE A 97 -17.44 -24.48 23.47
N GLY A 98 -18.35 -25.42 23.18
CA GLY A 98 -19.72 -25.41 23.69
C GLY A 98 -20.64 -24.38 23.00
N THR A 99 -21.77 -24.09 23.63
CA THR A 99 -22.72 -23.08 23.13
C THR A 99 -22.10 -21.69 23.25
N LEU A 100 -21.94 -21.02 22.12
CA LEU A 100 -21.31 -19.71 22.07
C LEU A 100 -22.23 -18.64 22.67
N PRO A 101 -21.69 -17.73 23.50
CA PRO A 101 -22.45 -16.57 23.96
C PRO A 101 -22.81 -15.65 22.78
N LYS A 102 -23.68 -14.67 23.03
CA LYS A 102 -23.96 -13.63 22.04
C LYS A 102 -22.65 -12.88 21.72
N PRO A 103 -22.25 -12.76 20.44
CA PRO A 103 -20.98 -12.13 20.09
C PRO A 103 -20.93 -10.66 20.54
N GLY A 104 -19.73 -10.26 20.97
CA GLY A 104 -19.36 -8.86 21.21
C GLY A 104 -19.41 -8.02 19.93
N ARG A 105 -19.05 -6.74 20.02
CA ARG A 105 -19.07 -5.86 18.84
C ARG A 105 -18.01 -6.26 17.82
N TYR A 106 -16.77 -6.48 18.27
CA TYR A 106 -15.67 -6.85 17.38
C TYR A 106 -15.95 -8.18 16.66
N ALA A 107 -16.32 -9.23 17.42
CA ALA A 107 -16.65 -10.53 16.86
C ALA A 107 -17.80 -10.49 15.83
N LYS A 108 -18.78 -9.58 15.96
CA LYS A 108 -19.82 -9.38 14.94
C LYS A 108 -19.29 -8.69 13.70
N LEU A 109 -18.42 -7.70 13.90
CA LEU A 109 -17.89 -6.87 12.82
C LEU A 109 -17.00 -7.69 11.89
N THR A 110 -16.23 -8.63 12.44
CA THR A 110 -15.32 -9.52 11.70
C THR A 110 -15.94 -10.88 11.36
N ALA A 111 -17.24 -11.08 11.61
CA ALA A 111 -17.91 -12.33 11.30
C ALA A 111 -18.11 -12.47 9.79
N SER A 112 -17.81 -13.66 9.26
CA SER A 112 -18.20 -14.01 7.88
C SER A 112 -19.73 -13.84 7.70
N PRO A 113 -20.19 -13.47 6.49
CA PRO A 113 -21.58 -13.62 6.11
C PRO A 113 -22.08 -15.02 6.47
N ALA A 114 -23.32 -15.09 6.99
CA ALA A 114 -23.90 -16.34 7.45
C ALA A 114 -23.98 -17.35 6.29
N PRO A 115 -23.30 -18.50 6.38
CA PRO A 115 -23.28 -19.48 5.31
C PRO A 115 -24.62 -20.23 5.18
N ASP A 116 -24.92 -20.74 3.99
CA ASP A 116 -26.09 -21.60 3.78
C ASP A 116 -25.83 -23.02 4.32
N ILE A 117 -26.42 -23.32 5.47
CA ILE A 117 -26.34 -24.62 6.13
C ILE A 117 -27.55 -25.52 5.83
N SER A 118 -28.44 -25.14 4.90
CA SER A 118 -29.68 -25.88 4.62
C SER A 118 -29.42 -27.30 4.11
N GLY A 119 -28.32 -27.49 3.37
CA GLY A 119 -27.86 -28.79 2.87
C GLY A 119 -27.07 -29.64 3.87
N ALA A 120 -26.78 -29.12 5.06
CA ALA A 120 -25.98 -29.85 6.05
C ALA A 120 -26.72 -31.07 6.62
N PRO A 121 -26.03 -32.18 6.91
CA PRO A 121 -26.67 -33.36 7.46
C PRO A 121 -27.16 -33.09 8.89
N GLN A 122 -28.28 -33.73 9.24
CA GLN A 122 -29.00 -33.47 10.49
C GLN A 122 -28.14 -33.64 11.76
N TRP A 123 -27.14 -34.54 11.72
CA TRP A 123 -26.23 -34.78 12.85
C TRP A 123 -25.26 -33.62 13.13
N ALA A 124 -24.95 -32.79 12.12
CA ALA A 124 -24.04 -31.65 12.25
C ALA A 124 -24.77 -30.31 12.45
N LYS A 125 -26.08 -30.26 12.14
CA LYS A 125 -26.84 -29.02 12.01
C LYS A 125 -26.76 -28.10 13.24
N ASN A 126 -26.96 -28.64 14.46
CA ASN A 126 -26.91 -27.84 15.68
C ASN A 126 -25.53 -27.22 15.93
N ALA A 127 -24.46 -27.94 15.59
CA ALA A 127 -23.10 -27.41 15.72
C ALA A 127 -22.88 -26.29 14.70
N LEU A 128 -23.28 -26.48 13.44
CA LEU A 128 -23.15 -25.45 12.41
C LEU A 128 -23.98 -24.20 12.72
N GLU A 129 -25.19 -24.37 13.27
CA GLU A 129 -26.02 -23.25 13.75
C GLU A 129 -25.32 -22.47 14.87
N ASN A 130 -24.69 -23.17 15.83
CA ASN A 130 -23.90 -22.55 16.89
C ASN A 130 -22.69 -21.77 16.34
N LEU A 131 -21.91 -22.39 15.43
CA LEU A 131 -20.75 -21.75 14.80
C LEU A 131 -21.15 -20.55 13.94
N THR A 132 -22.26 -20.65 13.19
CA THR A 132 -22.82 -19.54 12.39
C THR A 132 -23.24 -18.38 13.29
N GLY A 133 -23.96 -18.68 14.39
CA GLY A 133 -24.39 -17.65 15.35
C GLY A 133 -23.24 -16.92 16.06
N GLY A 134 -22.09 -17.58 16.17
CA GLY A 134 -20.85 -17.00 16.70
C GLY A 134 -19.96 -16.33 15.66
N GLY A 135 -20.30 -16.37 14.37
CA GLY A 135 -19.44 -15.83 13.29
C GLY A 135 -18.15 -16.63 13.05
N ILE A 136 -18.10 -17.89 13.53
CA ILE A 136 -16.93 -18.78 13.40
C ILE A 136 -16.94 -19.50 12.05
N LEU A 137 -18.13 -19.83 11.53
CA LEU A 137 -18.28 -20.60 10.29
C LEU A 137 -18.24 -19.68 9.06
N ALA A 138 -17.35 -19.97 8.12
CA ALA A 138 -17.29 -19.34 6.82
C ALA A 138 -17.90 -20.24 5.75
N SER A 139 -18.34 -19.66 4.62
CA SER A 139 -18.91 -20.44 3.51
C SER A 139 -17.93 -21.47 2.93
N SER A 140 -16.64 -21.11 2.85
CA SER A 140 -15.58 -21.99 2.35
C SER A 140 -15.39 -23.26 3.20
N ASP A 141 -15.83 -23.25 4.47
CA ASP A 141 -15.77 -24.44 5.33
C ASP A 141 -16.76 -25.54 4.90
N LEU A 142 -17.79 -25.20 4.11
CA LEU A 142 -18.84 -26.11 3.70
C LEU A 142 -18.65 -26.66 2.28
N GLU A 143 -17.85 -26.00 1.44
CA GLU A 143 -17.66 -26.35 0.02
C GLU A 143 -17.12 -27.78 -0.19
N ASN A 144 -16.46 -28.34 0.83
CA ASN A 144 -15.81 -29.65 0.79
C ASN A 144 -15.99 -30.42 2.11
N GLY A 145 -17.21 -30.46 2.66
CA GLY A 145 -17.49 -31.00 4.00
C GLY A 145 -16.99 -32.43 4.29
N ASP A 146 -16.88 -33.29 3.26
CA ASP A 146 -16.40 -34.67 3.36
C ASP A 146 -14.89 -34.84 3.13
N HIS A 147 -14.18 -33.75 2.82
CA HIS A 147 -12.75 -33.81 2.57
C HIS A 147 -11.96 -34.03 3.87
N PRO A 148 -10.89 -34.85 3.84
CA PRO A 148 -10.01 -35.00 4.98
C PRO A 148 -9.34 -33.68 5.36
N VAL A 149 -9.12 -33.46 6.66
CA VAL A 149 -8.44 -32.27 7.20
C VAL A 149 -7.07 -32.57 7.79
N SER A 150 -6.29 -31.53 8.03
CA SER A 150 -4.99 -31.52 8.69
C SER A 150 -5.06 -30.92 10.11
N MET A 151 -3.94 -30.92 10.86
CA MET A 151 -3.84 -30.14 12.10
C MET A 151 -3.81 -28.62 11.87
N LYS A 152 -3.30 -28.17 10.72
CA LYS A 152 -3.33 -26.75 10.34
C LYS A 152 -4.77 -26.23 10.24
N ASP A 153 -5.67 -27.02 9.67
CA ASP A 153 -7.10 -26.71 9.60
C ASP A 153 -7.74 -26.55 10.99
N ALA A 154 -7.39 -27.43 11.93
CA ALA A 154 -7.90 -27.37 13.30
C ALA A 154 -7.37 -26.14 14.05
N GLY A 155 -6.09 -25.81 13.85
CA GLY A 155 -5.46 -24.57 14.33
C GLY A 155 -6.17 -23.32 13.84
N MET A 156 -6.43 -23.24 12.54
CA MET A 156 -7.17 -22.14 11.93
C MET A 156 -8.57 -21.98 12.54
N ILE A 157 -9.32 -23.07 12.72
CA ILE A 157 -10.65 -23.01 13.37
C ILE A 157 -10.54 -22.59 14.84
N ALA A 158 -9.58 -23.12 15.61
CA ALA A 158 -9.38 -22.72 17.00
C ALA A 158 -9.04 -21.22 17.12
N ALA A 159 -8.20 -20.68 16.23
CA ALA A 159 -7.85 -19.26 16.20
C ALA A 159 -9.08 -18.33 16.03
N ARG A 160 -10.13 -18.78 15.32
CA ARG A 160 -11.39 -18.04 15.23
C ARG A 160 -12.11 -17.96 16.58
N PHE A 161 -12.10 -19.04 17.37
CA PHE A 161 -12.64 -19.02 18.73
C PHE A 161 -11.81 -18.12 19.65
N TYR A 162 -10.48 -18.18 19.57
CA TYR A 162 -9.60 -17.32 20.37
C TYR A 162 -9.87 -15.84 20.08
N THR A 163 -10.08 -15.48 18.81
CA THR A 163 -10.50 -14.13 18.40
C THR A 163 -11.89 -13.76 18.95
N PHE A 164 -12.84 -14.69 18.87
CA PHE A 164 -14.21 -14.47 19.32
C PHE A 164 -14.29 -14.15 20.81
N PHE A 165 -13.56 -14.90 21.64
CA PHE A 165 -13.51 -14.66 23.09
C PHE A 165 -12.58 -13.50 23.44
N GLY A 166 -11.39 -13.47 22.83
CA GLY A 166 -10.41 -12.40 22.98
C GLY A 166 -9.97 -12.19 24.43
N SER A 167 -9.88 -13.25 25.23
CA SER A 167 -9.72 -13.16 26.69
C SER A 167 -8.40 -13.69 27.23
N ASP A 168 -7.69 -14.53 26.47
CA ASP A 168 -6.42 -15.12 26.90
C ASP A 168 -5.25 -14.61 26.06
N LEU A 169 -4.22 -14.09 26.74
CA LEU A 169 -3.00 -13.57 26.12
C LEU A 169 -2.17 -14.67 25.45
N LYS A 170 -2.35 -15.93 25.87
CA LYS A 170 -1.61 -17.08 25.34
C LYS A 170 -2.20 -17.65 24.06
N ASP A 171 -3.45 -17.32 23.77
CA ASP A 171 -4.18 -17.88 22.62
C ASP A 171 -4.37 -16.86 21.50
N ASP A 172 -4.62 -15.60 21.85
CA ASP A 172 -4.68 -14.48 20.90
C ASP A 172 -4.25 -13.19 21.60
N PHE A 173 -2.95 -12.92 21.57
CA PHE A 173 -2.36 -11.78 22.27
C PHE A 173 -2.92 -10.44 21.80
N TYR A 174 -2.96 -10.21 20.47
CA TYR A 174 -3.52 -9.01 19.87
C TYR A 174 -4.93 -8.74 20.34
N THR A 175 -5.84 -9.72 20.24
CA THR A 175 -7.24 -9.51 20.60
C THR A 175 -7.38 -9.34 22.11
N ALA A 176 -6.64 -10.10 22.92
CA ALA A 176 -6.70 -10.01 24.38
C ALA A 176 -6.16 -8.68 24.93
N VAL A 177 -5.06 -8.16 24.40
CA VAL A 177 -4.54 -6.84 24.78
C VAL A 177 -5.51 -5.74 24.36
N ASN A 178 -6.05 -5.82 23.15
CA ASN A 178 -6.88 -4.78 22.56
C ASN A 178 -8.38 -4.97 22.81
N GLN A 179 -8.80 -5.94 23.63
CA GLN A 179 -10.19 -6.41 23.71
C GLN A 179 -11.19 -5.29 23.93
N ASN A 180 -10.90 -4.39 24.89
CA ASN A 180 -11.78 -3.26 25.18
C ASN A 180 -11.84 -2.31 23.97
N LEU A 181 -10.69 -1.91 23.43
CA LEU A 181 -10.62 -0.98 22.30
C LEU A 181 -11.35 -1.54 21.08
N LEU A 182 -11.10 -2.80 20.70
CA LEU A 182 -11.77 -3.44 19.56
C LEU A 182 -13.29 -3.48 19.72
N ASN A 183 -13.80 -3.65 20.94
CA ASN A 183 -15.23 -3.68 21.20
C ASN A 183 -15.86 -2.28 21.29
N THR A 184 -15.12 -1.25 21.70
CA THR A 184 -15.68 0.10 21.92
C THR A 184 -15.38 1.10 20.81
N LEU A 185 -14.36 0.87 19.98
CA LEU A 185 -13.89 1.84 18.99
C LEU A 185 -14.87 1.97 17.83
N GLU A 186 -15.57 3.10 17.74
CA GLU A 186 -16.52 3.36 16.66
C GLU A 186 -15.80 3.69 15.35
N ILE A 187 -16.28 3.12 14.25
CA ILE A 187 -15.84 3.52 12.90
C ILE A 187 -16.65 4.77 12.55
N PRO A 188 -16.01 5.93 12.30
CA PRO A 188 -16.72 7.13 11.85
C PRO A 188 -17.53 6.85 10.58
N LYS A 189 -18.67 7.53 10.40
CA LYS A 189 -19.63 7.24 9.33
C LYS A 189 -19.03 7.36 7.91
N ASP A 190 -18.01 8.18 7.76
CA ASP A 190 -17.29 8.54 6.54
C ASP A 190 -15.93 7.80 6.42
N GLN A 191 -15.70 6.78 7.22
CA GLN A 191 -14.46 6.00 7.24
C GLN A 191 -14.76 4.51 7.10
N GLU A 192 -13.84 3.77 6.47
CA GLU A 192 -13.95 2.31 6.32
C GLU A 192 -13.39 1.55 7.53
N SER A 193 -12.52 2.20 8.30
CA SER A 193 -11.89 1.60 9.47
C SER A 193 -11.54 2.64 10.54
N ALA A 194 -11.25 2.16 11.74
CA ALA A 194 -10.73 2.97 12.84
C ALA A 194 -9.66 2.21 13.63
N GLY A 195 -8.80 2.95 14.33
CA GLY A 195 -7.69 2.43 15.12
C GLY A 195 -6.36 2.52 14.37
N GLY A 196 -5.26 2.29 15.09
CA GLY A 196 -3.89 2.39 14.56
C GLY A 196 -3.67 3.66 13.73
N SER A 197 -3.03 3.50 12.57
CA SER A 197 -2.76 4.60 11.63
C SER A 197 -4.04 5.28 11.14
N ALA A 198 -5.15 4.56 10.92
CA ALA A 198 -6.39 5.15 10.39
C ALA A 198 -6.95 6.25 11.33
N THR A 199 -6.95 6.03 12.64
CA THR A 199 -7.38 7.06 13.61
C THR A 199 -6.39 8.22 13.68
N VAL A 200 -5.09 7.95 13.59
CA VAL A 200 -4.08 9.01 13.62
C VAL A 200 -4.15 9.87 12.35
N SER A 201 -4.38 9.27 11.18
CA SER A 201 -4.66 9.97 9.92
C SER A 201 -5.89 10.84 10.05
N ALA A 202 -7.03 10.28 10.48
CA ALA A 202 -8.27 11.05 10.63
C ALA A 202 -8.14 12.23 11.62
N ASN A 203 -7.39 12.05 12.72
CA ASN A 203 -7.09 13.14 13.65
C ASN A 203 -6.19 14.22 13.03
N THR A 204 -5.20 13.80 12.25
CA THR A 204 -4.29 14.71 11.54
C THR A 204 -5.03 15.49 10.46
N ASP A 205 -5.86 14.83 9.65
CA ASP A 205 -6.72 15.46 8.65
C ASP A 205 -7.64 16.51 9.27
N LYS A 206 -8.21 16.20 10.45
CA LYS A 206 -8.99 17.17 11.21
C LYS A 206 -8.15 18.38 11.65
N GLN A 207 -6.94 18.17 12.17
CA GLN A 207 -6.04 19.27 12.56
C GLN A 207 -5.68 20.16 11.36
N LEU A 208 -5.41 19.56 10.20
CA LEU A 208 -5.12 20.27 8.95
C LEU A 208 -6.33 21.09 8.50
N LYS A 209 -7.52 20.49 8.52
CA LYS A 209 -8.77 21.17 8.20
C LYS A 209 -9.04 22.35 9.13
N ASP A 210 -8.92 22.16 10.44
CA ASP A 210 -9.12 23.21 11.43
C ASP A 210 -8.12 24.36 11.23
N LEU A 211 -6.85 24.04 10.95
CA LEU A 211 -5.80 25.01 10.62
C LEU A 211 -6.14 25.82 9.35
N ILE A 212 -6.55 25.15 8.27
CA ILE A 212 -6.98 25.80 7.02
C ILE A 212 -8.18 26.72 7.28
N MET A 213 -9.18 26.24 8.01
CA MET A 213 -10.39 27.02 8.29
C MET A 213 -10.11 28.22 9.20
N GLU A 214 -9.16 28.12 10.14
CA GLU A 214 -8.71 29.27 10.94
C GLU A 214 -8.12 30.36 10.03
N ILE A 215 -7.22 29.98 9.12
CA ILE A 215 -6.59 30.90 8.16
C ILE A 215 -7.67 31.56 7.28
N VAL A 216 -8.57 30.75 6.71
CA VAL A 216 -9.65 31.21 5.82
C VAL A 216 -10.61 32.17 6.53
N ASN A 217 -10.96 31.90 7.80
CA ASN A 217 -11.96 32.67 8.55
C ASN A 217 -11.37 33.80 9.41
N SER A 218 -10.04 33.91 9.50
CA SER A 218 -9.34 34.88 10.36
C SER A 218 -9.72 36.35 10.08
N GLY A 219 -10.05 36.68 8.82
CA GLY A 219 -10.20 38.07 8.38
C GLY A 219 -8.88 38.87 8.36
N GLU A 220 -7.75 38.19 8.58
CA GLU A 220 -6.43 38.79 8.56
C GLU A 220 -5.92 39.01 7.12
N GLU A 221 -5.13 40.06 6.95
CA GLU A 221 -4.40 40.33 5.71
C GLU A 221 -3.00 39.71 5.80
N TYR A 222 -2.81 38.61 5.07
CA TYR A 222 -1.53 37.91 5.01
C TYR A 222 -0.61 38.52 3.93
N PRO A 223 0.72 38.57 4.16
CA PRO A 223 1.66 39.04 3.15
C PRO A 223 1.53 38.26 1.84
N GLN A 224 1.65 38.94 0.70
CA GLN A 224 1.60 38.30 -0.62
C GLN A 224 2.69 37.21 -0.74
N GLY A 225 2.28 36.01 -1.15
CA GLY A 225 3.17 34.86 -1.31
C GLY A 225 3.45 34.07 -0.02
N SER A 226 2.94 34.50 1.13
CA SER A 226 3.02 33.73 2.38
C SER A 226 2.22 32.41 2.30
N PRO A 227 2.60 31.37 3.06
CA PRO A 227 1.82 30.14 3.19
C PRO A 227 0.33 30.39 3.47
N GLU A 228 0.03 31.25 4.44
CA GLU A 228 -1.33 31.56 4.87
C GLU A 228 -2.15 32.23 3.77
N GLN A 229 -1.55 33.20 3.04
CA GLN A 229 -2.22 33.84 1.90
C GLN A 229 -2.56 32.82 0.82
N LYS A 230 -1.59 31.97 0.44
CA LYS A 230 -1.81 30.97 -0.61
C LYS A 230 -2.89 29.97 -0.21
N ILE A 231 -2.83 29.45 1.03
CA ILE A 231 -3.83 28.50 1.55
C ILE A 231 -5.23 29.10 1.50
N ARG A 232 -5.41 30.33 2.02
CA ARG A 232 -6.70 31.03 1.99
C ARG A 232 -7.22 31.19 0.57
N ASP A 233 -6.40 31.76 -0.31
CA ASP A 233 -6.81 32.14 -1.66
C ASP A 233 -7.09 30.89 -2.52
N PHE A 234 -6.31 29.82 -2.33
CA PHE A 234 -6.53 28.53 -3.00
C PHE A 234 -7.85 27.88 -2.54
N TYR A 235 -8.06 27.79 -1.22
CA TYR A 235 -9.29 27.24 -0.65
C TYR A 235 -10.53 28.02 -1.11
N GLN A 236 -10.49 29.35 -1.07
CA GLN A 236 -11.59 30.19 -1.54
C GLN A 236 -11.85 30.02 -3.03
N SER A 237 -10.81 29.82 -3.85
CA SER A 237 -10.99 29.55 -5.28
C SER A 237 -11.67 28.20 -5.55
N TYR A 238 -11.41 27.18 -4.72
CA TYR A 238 -12.10 25.89 -4.78
C TYR A 238 -13.59 26.01 -4.45
N GLU A 239 -13.92 26.75 -3.39
CA GLU A 239 -15.28 26.95 -2.88
C GLU A 239 -16.13 27.90 -3.76
N ASP A 240 -15.51 28.63 -4.68
CA ASP A 240 -16.20 29.47 -5.67
C ASP A 240 -16.85 28.62 -6.78
N LYS A 241 -17.89 27.87 -6.40
CA LYS A 241 -18.65 27.00 -7.31
C LYS A 241 -19.35 27.78 -8.41
N GLU A 242 -19.84 29.00 -8.12
CA GLU A 242 -20.48 29.84 -9.15
C GLU A 242 -19.50 30.15 -10.28
N LYS A 243 -18.25 30.50 -9.94
CA LYS A 243 -17.22 30.74 -10.95
C LYS A 243 -16.89 29.48 -11.75
N ARG A 244 -16.77 28.33 -11.08
CA ARG A 244 -16.49 27.04 -11.71
C ARG A 244 -17.60 26.64 -12.69
N GLU A 245 -18.87 26.80 -12.31
CA GLU A 245 -20.02 26.56 -13.20
C GLU A 245 -20.04 27.53 -14.39
N GLN A 246 -19.73 28.81 -14.15
CA GLN A 246 -19.65 29.79 -15.22
C GLN A 246 -18.52 29.48 -16.21
N GLU A 247 -17.37 29.02 -15.72
CA GLU A 247 -16.22 28.67 -16.55
C GLU A 247 -16.44 27.34 -17.31
N GLY A 248 -17.07 26.34 -16.70
CA GLY A 248 -17.31 25.03 -17.31
C GLY A 248 -16.02 24.44 -17.89
N ILE A 249 -16.06 23.96 -19.13
CA ILE A 249 -14.88 23.44 -19.85
C ILE A 249 -14.00 24.54 -20.48
N ASN A 250 -14.44 25.80 -20.48
CA ASN A 250 -13.77 26.86 -21.23
C ASN A 250 -12.27 27.03 -20.91
N PRO A 251 -11.79 26.87 -19.66
CA PRO A 251 -10.37 26.96 -19.36
C PRO A 251 -9.49 25.93 -20.12
N LEU A 252 -10.04 24.75 -20.46
CA LEU A 252 -9.34 23.74 -21.26
C LEU A 252 -9.47 23.93 -22.77
N LYS A 253 -10.46 24.69 -23.21
CA LYS A 253 -10.85 24.79 -24.63
C LYS A 253 -9.67 25.15 -25.55
N LYS A 254 -8.80 26.07 -25.13
CA LYS A 254 -7.60 26.46 -25.89
C LYS A 254 -6.74 25.23 -26.25
N TYR A 255 -6.48 24.35 -25.28
CA TYR A 255 -5.61 23.19 -25.47
C TYR A 255 -6.29 22.10 -26.29
N LEU A 256 -7.59 21.87 -26.04
CA LEU A 256 -8.40 20.95 -26.86
C LEU A 256 -8.45 21.39 -28.32
N ASP A 257 -8.65 22.69 -28.57
CA ASP A 257 -8.68 23.26 -29.93
C ASP A 257 -7.30 23.13 -30.60
N GLU A 258 -6.19 23.29 -29.88
CA GLU A 258 -4.84 23.10 -30.43
C GLU A 258 -4.57 21.64 -30.82
N VAL A 259 -4.97 20.69 -29.98
CA VAL A 259 -4.87 19.25 -30.28
C VAL A 259 -5.76 18.89 -31.47
N GLU A 260 -6.99 19.39 -31.51
CA GLU A 260 -7.92 19.11 -32.60
C GLU A 260 -7.42 19.65 -33.95
N ASN A 261 -6.80 20.83 -33.96
CA ASN A 261 -6.32 21.47 -35.18
C ASN A 261 -4.97 20.93 -35.68
N ALA A 262 -4.29 20.06 -34.93
CA ALA A 262 -3.02 19.46 -35.34
C ALA A 262 -3.20 18.55 -36.57
N LYS A 263 -2.43 18.82 -37.62
CA LYS A 263 -2.48 18.08 -38.90
C LYS A 263 -1.33 17.10 -39.12
N SER A 264 -0.45 17.00 -38.14
CA SER A 264 0.66 16.06 -38.12
C SER A 264 1.08 15.76 -36.69
N ILE A 265 1.84 14.69 -36.49
CA ILE A 265 2.47 14.37 -35.20
C ILE A 265 3.32 15.55 -34.69
N SER A 266 3.99 16.30 -35.57
CA SER A 266 4.80 17.46 -35.14
C SER A 266 3.93 18.58 -34.58
N GLU A 267 2.79 18.87 -35.22
CA GLU A 267 1.85 19.88 -34.73
C GLU A 267 1.18 19.42 -33.43
N LEU A 268 0.86 18.14 -33.30
CA LEU A 268 0.34 17.54 -32.07
C LEU A 268 1.37 17.67 -30.94
N ASN A 269 2.64 17.36 -31.20
CA ASN A 269 3.71 17.48 -30.21
C ASN A 269 3.89 18.92 -29.70
N VAL A 270 3.70 19.92 -30.57
CA VAL A 270 3.73 21.33 -30.17
C VAL A 270 2.54 21.69 -29.29
N ALA A 271 1.34 21.20 -29.60
CA ALA A 271 0.15 21.40 -28.77
C ALA A 271 0.33 20.78 -27.36
N ILE A 272 0.85 19.54 -27.30
CA ILE A 272 1.16 18.86 -26.04
C ILE A 272 2.22 19.63 -25.25
N GLY A 273 3.32 20.02 -25.89
CA GLY A 273 4.39 20.80 -25.23
C GLY A 273 3.87 22.09 -24.60
N ARG A 274 2.94 22.79 -25.28
CA ARG A 274 2.29 23.99 -24.73
C ARG A 274 1.38 23.67 -23.54
N ALA A 275 0.58 22.61 -23.62
CA ALA A 275 -0.22 22.16 -22.50
C ALA A 275 0.66 21.80 -21.29
N VAL A 276 1.80 21.13 -21.50
CA VAL A 276 2.74 20.81 -20.44
C VAL A 276 3.40 22.06 -19.84
N ASP A 277 3.81 23.06 -20.62
CA ASP A 277 4.42 24.28 -20.07
C ASP A 277 3.42 25.18 -19.31
N GLU A 278 2.18 25.29 -19.80
CA GLU A 278 1.17 26.18 -19.22
C GLU A 278 0.32 25.51 -18.13
N LEU A 279 0.08 24.20 -18.23
CA LEU A 279 -0.71 23.45 -17.26
C LEU A 279 0.16 22.60 -16.34
N GLY A 280 1.31 22.08 -16.78
CA GLY A 280 2.10 21.10 -16.03
C GLY A 280 1.65 19.65 -16.19
N ILE A 281 0.80 19.36 -17.20
CA ILE A 281 0.14 18.05 -17.43
C ILE A 281 1.06 16.93 -17.97
N PHE A 282 2.32 16.90 -17.56
CA PHE A 282 3.26 15.91 -18.09
C PHE A 282 2.87 14.47 -17.70
N ALA A 283 2.26 14.26 -16.53
CA ALA A 283 1.94 12.91 -16.03
C ALA A 283 0.79 12.20 -16.77
N ASN A 284 -0.01 12.90 -17.58
CA ASN A 284 -1.23 12.31 -18.18
C ASN A 284 -1.22 12.23 -19.71
N GLY A 285 -0.27 12.86 -20.41
CA GLY A 285 -0.24 12.93 -21.88
C GLY A 285 0.28 11.66 -22.58
N LEU A 286 0.35 11.69 -23.91
CA LEU A 286 0.84 10.57 -24.76
C LEU A 286 2.24 10.05 -24.39
N PHE A 287 3.11 10.89 -23.84
CA PHE A 287 4.39 10.49 -23.28
C PHE A 287 4.47 11.01 -21.86
N SER A 288 3.95 10.23 -20.92
CA SER A 288 3.99 10.56 -19.51
C SER A 288 5.27 10.05 -18.84
N GLY A 289 5.64 10.72 -17.76
CA GLY A 289 6.74 10.27 -16.92
C GLY A 289 6.97 11.13 -15.70
N PHE A 290 7.99 10.79 -14.94
CA PHE A 290 8.41 11.57 -13.77
C PHE A 290 9.88 11.32 -13.43
N PRO A 291 10.56 12.28 -12.79
CA PRO A 291 11.94 12.07 -12.34
C PRO A 291 12.02 11.03 -11.22
N VAL A 292 12.93 10.08 -11.36
CA VAL A 292 13.29 9.10 -10.35
C VAL A 292 14.80 9.05 -10.16
N THR A 293 15.24 8.48 -9.03
CA THR A 293 16.66 8.18 -8.81
C THR A 293 17.07 6.99 -9.69
N ASP A 294 18.18 7.10 -10.42
CA ASP A 294 18.68 6.02 -11.28
C ASP A 294 19.07 4.79 -10.44
N MET A 295 18.46 3.64 -10.70
CA MET A 295 18.76 2.41 -9.97
C MET A 295 20.20 1.92 -10.15
N LYS A 296 20.91 2.27 -11.24
CA LYS A 296 22.32 1.85 -11.41
C LYS A 296 23.32 2.88 -10.90
N ASP A 297 22.92 4.15 -10.86
CA ASP A 297 23.72 5.28 -10.38
C ASP A 297 22.85 6.24 -9.56
N SER A 298 22.59 5.83 -8.33
CA SER A 298 21.85 6.56 -7.28
C SER A 298 22.27 8.02 -7.07
N THR A 299 23.40 8.48 -7.62
CA THR A 299 23.80 9.89 -7.60
C THR A 299 23.12 10.74 -8.67
N LYS A 300 22.33 10.13 -9.56
CA LYS A 300 21.71 10.75 -10.72
C LYS A 300 20.20 10.59 -10.70
N MET A 301 19.53 11.60 -11.25
CA MET A 301 18.13 11.52 -11.62
C MET A 301 18.02 11.04 -13.07
N VAL A 302 17.00 10.24 -13.35
CA VAL A 302 16.56 9.85 -14.70
C VAL A 302 15.07 10.12 -14.83
N LEU A 303 14.61 10.28 -16.06
CA LEU A 303 13.18 10.38 -16.34
C LEU A 303 12.61 8.98 -16.58
N GLN A 304 11.71 8.51 -15.72
CA GLN A 304 10.98 7.28 -15.95
C GLN A 304 9.76 7.58 -16.83
N LEU A 305 9.73 7.00 -18.02
CA LEU A 305 8.61 7.08 -18.95
C LEU A 305 7.62 5.94 -18.70
N MET A 306 6.35 6.25 -18.88
CA MET A 306 5.25 5.28 -18.81
C MET A 306 4.53 5.21 -20.15
N THR A 307 3.86 4.08 -20.37
CA THR A 307 2.84 3.94 -21.42
C THR A 307 1.45 4.15 -20.82
N PRO A 308 0.43 4.44 -21.65
CA PRO A 308 -0.95 4.42 -21.20
C PRO A 308 -1.28 3.09 -20.54
N MET A 309 -1.92 3.16 -19.38
CA MET A 309 -2.40 1.97 -18.68
C MET A 309 -3.72 1.50 -19.29
N ALA A 310 -3.93 0.19 -19.33
CA ALA A 310 -5.13 -0.41 -19.91
C ALA A 310 -6.32 -0.34 -18.92
N GLY A 311 -7.45 0.26 -19.30
CA GLY A 311 -8.59 0.44 -18.39
C GLY A 311 -9.35 -0.84 -18.01
N LEU A 312 -9.04 -1.99 -18.61
CA LEU A 312 -9.61 -3.30 -18.28
C LEU A 312 -8.52 -4.34 -18.01
N GLN A 313 -8.89 -5.47 -17.40
CA GLN A 313 -7.99 -6.63 -17.33
C GLN A 313 -7.80 -7.24 -18.73
N LYS A 314 -6.68 -7.92 -18.94
CA LYS A 314 -6.31 -8.53 -20.23
C LYS A 314 -7.40 -9.48 -20.75
N GLU A 315 -8.07 -10.21 -19.87
CA GLU A 315 -9.13 -11.16 -20.20
C GLU A 315 -10.43 -10.44 -20.62
N ASP A 316 -10.75 -9.33 -19.97
CA ASP A 316 -11.98 -8.55 -20.22
C ASP A 316 -12.01 -7.94 -21.63
N TYR A 317 -10.84 -7.57 -22.19
CA TYR A 317 -10.73 -7.14 -23.60
C TYR A 317 -11.07 -8.23 -24.62
N ASN A 318 -11.20 -9.49 -24.20
CA ASN A 318 -11.58 -10.61 -25.06
C ASN A 318 -13.07 -10.96 -24.96
N ASP A 319 -13.85 -10.26 -24.14
CA ASP A 319 -15.30 -10.41 -24.05
C ASP A 319 -16.04 -9.08 -24.32
N PRO A 320 -16.25 -8.71 -25.61
CA PRO A 320 -16.97 -7.51 -25.99
C PRO A 320 -18.44 -7.47 -25.54
N GLU A 321 -19.00 -8.61 -25.15
CA GLU A 321 -20.39 -8.68 -24.68
C GLU A 321 -20.53 -8.46 -23.18
N SER A 322 -19.42 -8.49 -22.43
CA SER A 322 -19.39 -8.23 -21.00
C SER A 322 -19.85 -6.81 -20.64
N ASP A 323 -20.45 -6.67 -19.46
CA ASP A 323 -20.86 -5.37 -18.93
C ASP A 323 -19.65 -4.45 -18.72
N ALA A 324 -18.51 -4.99 -18.26
CA ALA A 324 -17.29 -4.25 -18.03
C ALA A 324 -16.74 -3.63 -19.33
N TYR A 325 -16.67 -4.40 -20.42
CA TYR A 325 -16.24 -3.91 -21.73
C TYR A 325 -17.14 -2.78 -22.22
N LYS A 326 -18.47 -2.98 -22.15
CA LYS A 326 -19.46 -1.99 -22.60
C LYS A 326 -19.45 -0.72 -21.75
N GLU A 327 -19.34 -0.84 -20.43
CA GLU A 327 -19.24 0.29 -19.51
C GLU A 327 -17.98 1.12 -19.78
N TYR A 328 -16.84 0.45 -20.00
CA TYR A 328 -15.60 1.15 -20.31
C TYR A 328 -15.62 1.83 -21.69
N GLN A 329 -16.13 1.16 -22.72
CA GLN A 329 -16.34 1.78 -24.04
C GLN A 329 -17.24 3.02 -23.96
N ASN A 330 -18.33 2.94 -23.20
CA ASN A 330 -19.23 4.06 -22.99
C ASN A 330 -18.53 5.21 -22.26
N THR A 331 -17.73 4.91 -21.23
CA THR A 331 -16.95 5.90 -20.49
C THR A 331 -16.01 6.67 -21.42
N LEU A 332 -15.21 5.98 -22.23
CA LEU A 332 -14.32 6.60 -23.23
C LEU A 332 -15.10 7.45 -24.24
N THR A 333 -16.25 6.93 -24.71
CA THR A 333 -17.12 7.65 -25.64
C THR A 333 -17.64 8.96 -25.02
N GLU A 334 -18.07 8.92 -23.76
CA GLU A 334 -18.56 10.10 -23.05
C GLU A 334 -17.48 11.14 -22.79
N GLN A 335 -16.25 10.72 -22.49
CA GLN A 335 -15.11 11.62 -22.36
C GLN A 335 -14.83 12.33 -23.69
N LEU A 336 -14.77 11.59 -24.81
CA LEU A 336 -14.51 12.16 -26.13
C LEU A 336 -15.61 13.13 -26.56
N LEU A 337 -16.88 12.81 -26.29
CA LEU A 337 -18.00 13.73 -26.49
C LEU A 337 -17.83 15.05 -25.71
N ALA A 338 -17.40 14.97 -24.44
CA ALA A 338 -17.17 16.15 -23.62
C ALA A 338 -16.04 17.03 -24.17
N THR A 339 -15.07 16.46 -24.89
CA THR A 339 -14.01 17.22 -25.58
C THR A 339 -14.45 17.85 -26.91
N GLY A 340 -15.69 17.61 -27.35
CA GLY A 340 -16.27 18.22 -28.55
C GLY A 340 -16.37 17.31 -29.77
N GLU A 341 -16.10 16.01 -29.65
CA GLU A 341 -16.25 15.07 -30.75
C GLU A 341 -17.72 14.78 -31.11
N SER A 342 -17.96 14.34 -32.34
CA SER A 342 -19.26 13.82 -32.75
C SER A 342 -19.51 12.44 -32.12
N GLN A 343 -20.77 12.05 -31.92
CA GLN A 343 -21.13 10.72 -31.40
C GLN A 343 -20.51 9.57 -32.21
N THR A 344 -20.44 9.74 -33.54
CA THR A 344 -19.89 8.73 -34.44
C THR A 344 -18.38 8.62 -34.29
N ASP A 345 -17.68 9.75 -34.20
CA ASP A 345 -16.23 9.78 -34.04
C ASP A 345 -15.81 9.32 -32.65
N ALA A 346 -16.47 9.81 -31.60
CA ALA A 346 -16.23 9.44 -30.22
C ALA A 346 -16.30 7.91 -30.03
N LYS A 347 -17.32 7.26 -30.59
CA LYS A 347 -17.46 5.80 -30.50
C LYS A 347 -16.33 5.07 -31.24
N ARG A 348 -16.02 5.51 -32.47
CA ARG A 348 -14.95 4.92 -33.30
C ARG A 348 -13.57 5.08 -32.64
N HIS A 349 -13.30 6.23 -32.04
CA HIS A 349 -12.06 6.50 -31.33
C HIS A 349 -11.98 5.72 -30.02
N ALA A 350 -13.08 5.60 -29.25
CA ALA A 350 -13.14 4.72 -28.07
C ALA A 350 -12.80 3.26 -28.43
N GLU A 351 -13.34 2.73 -29.52
CA GLU A 351 -13.00 1.39 -30.04
C GLU A 351 -11.50 1.28 -30.39
N SER A 352 -10.93 2.32 -30.99
CA SER A 352 -9.51 2.34 -31.37
C SER A 352 -8.58 2.42 -30.15
N ILE A 353 -8.98 3.15 -29.11
CA ILE A 353 -8.25 3.24 -27.83
C ILE A 353 -8.25 1.87 -27.13
N MET A 354 -9.41 1.21 -27.05
CA MET A 354 -9.50 -0.12 -26.45
C MET A 354 -8.67 -1.17 -27.20
N GLU A 355 -8.56 -1.07 -28.53
CA GLU A 355 -7.68 -1.96 -29.31
C GLU A 355 -6.20 -1.70 -29.01
N LEU A 356 -5.80 -0.44 -28.87
CA LEU A 356 -4.44 -0.08 -28.43
C LEU A 356 -4.17 -0.63 -27.03
N GLU A 357 -5.05 -0.40 -26.07
CA GLU A 357 -4.89 -0.88 -24.70
C GLU A 357 -4.85 -2.40 -24.62
N LYS A 358 -5.70 -3.09 -25.39
CA LYS A 358 -5.65 -4.56 -25.55
C LYS A 358 -4.30 -5.02 -26.06
N ASN A 359 -3.75 -4.34 -27.06
CA ASN A 359 -2.42 -4.62 -27.59
C ASN A 359 -1.35 -4.43 -26.50
N LEU A 360 -1.40 -3.35 -25.72
CA LEU A 360 -0.44 -3.09 -24.65
C LEU A 360 -0.55 -4.10 -23.50
N ALA A 361 -1.77 -4.45 -23.06
CA ALA A 361 -2.01 -5.43 -22.00
C ALA A 361 -1.54 -6.85 -22.40
N ALA A 362 -1.53 -7.16 -23.71
CA ALA A 362 -0.99 -8.41 -24.20
C ALA A 362 0.55 -8.46 -24.24
N HIS A 363 1.24 -7.33 -24.09
CA HIS A 363 2.70 -7.18 -24.25
C HIS A 363 3.36 -6.54 -23.03
N MET A 364 3.05 -7.02 -21.82
CA MET A 364 3.74 -6.61 -20.60
C MET A 364 4.82 -7.62 -20.21
N ASP A 365 5.90 -7.13 -19.63
CA ASP A 365 6.96 -7.93 -19.01
C ASP A 365 6.40 -8.66 -17.78
N GLU A 366 6.60 -9.99 -17.73
CA GLU A 366 6.29 -10.74 -16.51
C GLU A 366 7.35 -10.45 -15.42
N PRO A 367 6.95 -10.27 -14.14
CA PRO A 367 7.89 -10.19 -13.03
C PRO A 367 8.83 -11.40 -12.99
N ASP A 368 10.09 -11.18 -12.58
CA ASP A 368 11.05 -12.28 -12.42
C ASP A 368 10.59 -13.19 -11.27
N LYS A 369 10.39 -14.48 -11.55
CA LYS A 369 9.96 -15.49 -10.55
C LYS A 369 10.94 -15.65 -9.38
N SER A 370 12.19 -15.19 -9.53
CA SER A 370 13.19 -15.19 -8.46
C SER A 370 13.13 -13.95 -7.55
N GLY A 371 12.25 -12.99 -7.83
CA GLY A 371 12.14 -11.71 -7.12
C GLY A 371 13.19 -10.68 -7.54
N LYS A 372 14.09 -11.02 -8.50
CA LYS A 372 15.14 -10.11 -8.94
C LYS A 372 14.58 -8.93 -9.73
N ILE A 373 15.00 -7.73 -9.36
CA ILE A 373 14.66 -6.50 -10.07
C ILE A 373 15.38 -6.50 -11.42
N LYS A 374 14.60 -6.37 -12.51
CA LYS A 374 15.15 -6.30 -13.86
C LYS A 374 15.91 -4.98 -14.06
N ALA A 375 17.11 -5.08 -14.60
CA ALA A 375 17.88 -3.91 -14.98
C ALA A 375 17.21 -3.18 -16.16
N GLN A 376 17.01 -1.87 -16.01
CA GLN A 376 16.39 -1.05 -17.06
C GLN A 376 17.34 -0.72 -18.22
N ASN A 377 16.76 -0.55 -19.40
CA ASN A 377 17.43 0.01 -20.58
C ASN A 377 17.39 1.54 -20.52
N TYR A 378 18.47 2.16 -20.96
CA TYR A 378 18.55 3.63 -21.06
C TYR A 378 18.17 4.11 -22.44
N TYR A 379 17.46 5.22 -22.45
CA TYR A 379 17.09 6.00 -23.62
C TYR A 379 17.60 7.43 -23.47
N THR A 380 17.77 8.08 -24.61
CA THR A 380 17.93 9.54 -24.72
C THR A 380 17.02 10.01 -25.85
N THR A 381 16.74 11.30 -25.94
CA THR A 381 15.89 11.82 -27.03
C THR A 381 16.49 11.46 -28.39
N ASN A 382 17.81 11.58 -28.52
CA ASN A 382 18.56 11.21 -29.73
C ASN A 382 18.43 9.72 -30.08
N MET A 383 18.49 8.82 -29.08
CA MET A 383 18.32 7.39 -29.31
C MET A 383 16.90 7.07 -29.80
N LEU A 384 15.88 7.70 -29.21
CA LEU A 384 14.50 7.53 -29.64
C LEU A 384 14.31 8.03 -31.07
N SER A 385 14.87 9.18 -31.43
CA SER A 385 14.83 9.69 -32.81
C SER A 385 15.53 8.79 -33.83
N GLN A 386 16.60 8.09 -33.44
CA GLN A 386 17.32 7.19 -34.35
C GLN A 386 16.60 5.84 -34.52
N LYS A 387 16.03 5.31 -33.44
CA LYS A 387 15.37 3.99 -33.45
C LYS A 387 13.95 4.06 -33.96
N GLU A 388 13.21 5.08 -33.55
CA GLU A 388 11.77 5.22 -33.79
C GLU A 388 11.45 6.62 -34.37
N PRO A 389 12.03 6.99 -35.53
CA PRO A 389 11.91 8.35 -36.09
C PRO A 389 10.46 8.76 -36.39
N GLN A 390 9.56 7.80 -36.64
CA GLN A 390 8.14 8.05 -36.90
C GLN A 390 7.43 8.68 -35.70
N THR A 391 7.90 8.39 -34.48
CA THR A 391 7.29 8.90 -33.24
C THR A 391 7.50 10.40 -33.07
N LYS A 392 8.57 10.93 -33.68
CA LYS A 392 9.07 12.28 -33.44
C LYS A 392 9.24 12.59 -31.94
N ALA A 393 9.51 11.57 -31.11
CA ALA A 393 9.55 11.71 -29.65
C ALA A 393 10.52 12.78 -29.15
N ALA A 394 11.66 13.00 -29.82
CA ALA A 394 12.56 14.07 -29.43
C ALA A 394 11.98 15.47 -29.63
N GLU A 395 11.13 15.69 -30.64
CA GLU A 395 10.42 16.96 -30.82
C GLU A 395 9.51 17.22 -29.62
N LEU A 396 8.75 16.19 -29.21
CA LEU A 396 7.85 16.26 -28.05
C LEU A 396 8.60 16.52 -26.74
N LEU A 397 9.59 15.69 -26.43
CA LEU A 397 10.36 15.81 -25.19
C LEU A 397 11.05 17.17 -25.09
N THR A 398 11.58 17.68 -26.21
CA THR A 398 12.14 19.04 -26.26
C THR A 398 11.07 20.11 -26.07
N ALA A 399 9.88 19.96 -26.67
CA ALA A 399 8.76 20.88 -26.49
C ALA A 399 8.26 20.92 -25.04
N MET A 400 8.39 19.82 -24.29
CA MET A 400 8.12 19.73 -22.85
C MET A 400 9.23 20.33 -21.97
N GLY A 401 10.36 20.76 -22.56
CA GLY A 401 11.49 21.33 -21.84
C GLY A 401 12.56 20.33 -21.40
N ILE A 402 12.46 19.06 -21.80
CA ILE A 402 13.44 18.01 -21.47
C ILE A 402 14.66 18.16 -22.38
N LYS A 403 15.85 18.23 -21.79
CA LYS A 403 17.09 18.37 -22.55
C LYS A 403 17.46 17.06 -23.27
N PRO A 404 18.09 17.12 -24.46
CA PRO A 404 18.38 15.92 -25.24
C PRO A 404 19.28 14.86 -24.59
N ASP A 405 20.10 15.28 -23.62
CA ASP A 405 21.05 14.45 -22.89
C ASP A 405 20.48 13.87 -21.58
N ILE A 406 19.25 14.23 -21.20
CA ILE A 406 18.57 13.59 -20.07
C ILE A 406 18.39 12.10 -20.39
N LYS A 407 18.90 11.27 -19.49
CA LYS A 407 18.70 9.82 -19.53
C LYS A 407 17.26 9.50 -19.14
N MET A 408 16.69 8.58 -19.88
CA MET A 408 15.36 8.04 -19.64
C MET A 408 15.43 6.53 -19.42
N VAL A 409 14.49 6.04 -18.62
CA VAL A 409 14.18 4.62 -18.46
C VAL A 409 12.70 4.44 -18.72
N VAL A 410 12.26 3.23 -19.04
CA VAL A 410 10.84 2.93 -19.28
C VAL A 410 10.35 1.97 -18.21
N PHE A 411 9.09 2.10 -17.82
CA PHE A 411 8.48 1.23 -16.81
C PHE A 411 8.45 -0.23 -17.27
N ASP A 412 8.00 -0.48 -18.50
CA ASP A 412 7.92 -1.80 -19.13
C ASP A 412 8.49 -1.73 -20.55
N GLU A 413 9.53 -2.51 -20.83
CA GLU A 413 10.27 -2.44 -22.09
C GLU A 413 9.47 -3.04 -23.26
N LEU A 414 8.75 -4.12 -23.03
CA LEU A 414 7.95 -4.79 -24.06
C LEU A 414 6.76 -3.91 -24.45
N GLN A 415 6.07 -3.38 -23.44
CA GLN A 415 4.90 -2.54 -23.64
C GLN A 415 5.27 -1.22 -24.31
N PHE A 416 6.36 -0.57 -23.88
CA PHE A 416 6.83 0.66 -24.48
C PHE A 416 7.19 0.48 -25.96
N LYS A 417 7.87 -0.60 -26.32
CA LYS A 417 8.21 -0.88 -27.72
C LYS A 417 6.98 -1.09 -28.60
N GLU A 418 5.94 -1.77 -28.11
CA GLU A 418 4.68 -1.91 -28.84
C GLU A 418 3.94 -0.58 -28.96
N TYR A 419 3.93 0.22 -27.89
CA TYR A 419 3.30 1.52 -27.87
C TYR A 419 3.86 2.48 -28.94
N LEU A 420 5.18 2.51 -29.12
CA LEU A 420 5.82 3.39 -30.12
C LEU A 420 5.40 3.09 -31.58
N LYS A 421 4.89 1.89 -31.88
CA LYS A 421 4.39 1.54 -33.21
C LYS A 421 3.10 2.26 -33.56
N TRP A 422 2.35 2.73 -32.55
CA TRP A 422 1.10 3.45 -32.75
C TRP A 422 1.31 4.90 -33.16
N PHE A 423 2.51 5.46 -33.02
CA PHE A 423 2.82 6.84 -33.40
C PHE A 423 3.12 6.98 -34.90
N THR A 424 2.07 6.85 -35.71
CA THR A 424 2.10 7.06 -37.15
C THR A 424 1.13 8.16 -37.55
N GLU A 425 1.39 8.85 -38.67
CA GLU A 425 0.47 9.88 -39.18
C GLU A 425 -0.91 9.29 -39.54
N GLU A 426 -0.99 7.98 -39.83
CA GLU A 426 -2.26 7.26 -40.04
C GLU A 426 -3.09 7.17 -38.75
N ASN A 427 -2.42 7.11 -37.60
CA ASN A 427 -3.05 7.04 -36.28
C ASN A 427 -3.20 8.43 -35.63
N LEU A 428 -2.97 9.53 -36.35
CA LEU A 428 -3.00 10.88 -35.78
C LEU A 428 -4.31 11.18 -35.03
N GLU A 429 -5.46 10.81 -35.59
CA GLU A 429 -6.76 11.04 -34.95
C GLU A 429 -6.94 10.23 -33.65
N LEU A 430 -6.39 9.02 -33.57
CA LEU A 430 -6.34 8.23 -32.33
C LEU A 430 -5.49 8.95 -31.27
N LEU A 431 -4.29 9.39 -31.65
CA LEU A 431 -3.38 10.09 -30.74
C LEU A 431 -3.97 11.42 -30.24
N LYS A 432 -4.63 12.18 -31.12
CA LYS A 432 -5.41 13.38 -30.73
C LYS A 432 -6.49 13.04 -29.72
N SER A 433 -7.21 11.94 -29.93
CA SER A 433 -8.30 11.49 -29.04
C SER A 433 -7.78 11.11 -27.66
N MET A 434 -6.68 10.37 -27.60
CA MET A 434 -6.01 10.01 -26.35
C MET A 434 -5.52 11.25 -25.60
N GLU A 435 -4.91 12.22 -26.29
CA GLU A 435 -4.46 13.46 -25.67
C GLU A 435 -5.63 14.33 -25.17
N LYS A 436 -6.75 14.36 -25.89
CA LYS A 436 -7.98 15.02 -25.43
C LYS A 436 -8.53 14.38 -24.15
N ILE A 437 -8.54 13.05 -24.07
CA ILE A 437 -8.92 12.32 -22.84
C ILE A 437 -7.92 12.61 -21.72
N ALA A 438 -6.63 12.67 -22.01
CA ALA A 438 -5.58 13.01 -21.05
C ALA A 438 -5.80 14.40 -20.44
N LEU A 439 -6.06 15.41 -21.29
CA LEU A 439 -6.38 16.78 -20.85
C LEU A 439 -7.64 16.82 -19.99
N LEU A 440 -8.70 16.15 -20.42
CA LEU A 440 -9.96 16.09 -19.67
C LEU A 440 -9.79 15.36 -18.33
N SER A 441 -9.13 14.21 -18.32
CA SER A 441 -8.97 13.39 -17.10
C SER A 441 -7.99 14.02 -16.12
N GLY A 442 -6.98 14.74 -16.61
CA GLY A 442 -6.01 15.44 -15.77
C GLY A 442 -6.51 16.74 -15.14
N TYR A 443 -7.56 17.35 -15.70
CA TYR A 443 -8.09 18.65 -15.20
C TYR A 443 -9.59 18.66 -14.91
N GLY A 444 -10.31 17.58 -15.20
CA GLY A 444 -11.77 17.50 -15.07
C GLY A 444 -12.27 17.92 -13.70
N SER A 445 -11.55 17.52 -12.65
CA SER A 445 -11.85 17.86 -11.25
C SER A 445 -11.71 19.33 -10.89
N TYR A 446 -11.01 20.10 -11.72
CA TYR A 446 -10.72 21.51 -11.48
C TYR A 446 -11.62 22.45 -12.29
N LEU A 447 -12.58 21.88 -13.02
CA LEU A 447 -13.59 22.61 -13.81
C LEU A 447 -14.91 22.75 -13.02
N SER A 448 -16.05 22.78 -13.71
CA SER A 448 -17.38 22.74 -13.08
C SER A 448 -17.61 21.47 -12.28
N THR A 449 -18.55 21.50 -11.34
CA THR A 449 -18.89 20.36 -10.48
C THR A 449 -19.39 19.17 -11.30
N ASP A 450 -20.17 19.39 -12.34
CA ASP A 450 -20.66 18.33 -13.22
C ASP A 450 -19.51 17.62 -13.96
N LEU A 451 -18.49 18.37 -14.41
CA LEU A 451 -17.32 17.78 -15.06
C LEU A 451 -16.40 17.10 -14.06
N ALA A 452 -16.28 17.65 -12.84
CA ALA A 452 -15.53 17.04 -11.76
C ALA A 452 -16.16 15.71 -11.31
N GLU A 453 -17.49 15.65 -11.13
CA GLU A 453 -18.19 14.42 -10.77
C GLU A 453 -18.09 13.36 -11.86
N LYS A 454 -18.20 13.79 -13.13
CA LYS A 454 -18.25 12.86 -14.26
C LYS A 454 -16.88 12.38 -14.75
N PHE A 455 -15.89 13.27 -14.76
CA PHE A 455 -14.59 13.04 -15.38
C PHE A 455 -13.42 13.33 -14.46
N GLY A 456 -13.68 13.73 -13.22
CA GLY A 456 -12.66 13.87 -12.21
C GLY A 456 -11.98 12.56 -11.87
N ASN A 457 -10.72 12.64 -11.46
CA ASN A 457 -9.99 11.49 -10.97
C ASN A 457 -10.21 11.33 -9.45
N ASN A 458 -10.15 10.11 -8.93
CA ASN A 458 -10.38 9.85 -7.49
C ASN A 458 -9.20 10.32 -6.61
N MET A 459 -8.10 10.79 -7.20
CA MET A 459 -7.02 11.47 -6.48
C MET A 459 -7.32 12.95 -6.23
N ASP A 460 -8.40 13.47 -6.83
CA ASP A 460 -8.73 14.86 -6.74
C ASP A 460 -9.47 15.19 -5.46
N ALA A 461 -9.26 16.42 -5.03
CA ALA A 461 -9.78 16.93 -3.79
C ALA A 461 -11.32 17.03 -3.80
N GLU A 462 -11.96 16.11 -3.08
CA GLU A 462 -13.41 16.16 -2.82
C GLU A 462 -13.80 17.31 -1.87
N THR A 463 -12.81 17.92 -1.22
CA THR A 463 -12.96 19.04 -0.28
C THR A 463 -11.92 20.12 -0.54
N GLY A 464 -12.21 21.36 -0.15
CA GLY A 464 -11.22 22.46 -0.24
C GLY A 464 -9.95 22.20 0.58
N ASP A 465 -10.05 21.45 1.69
CA ASP A 465 -8.90 21.07 2.49
C ASP A 465 -8.00 20.05 1.78
N ALA A 466 -8.57 19.02 1.13
CA ALA A 466 -7.81 18.10 0.28
C ALA A 466 -7.14 18.85 -0.89
N ALA A 467 -7.78 19.90 -1.42
CA ALA A 467 -7.22 20.69 -2.52
C ALA A 467 -5.97 21.44 -2.07
N VAL A 468 -6.03 22.06 -0.90
CA VAL A 468 -4.85 22.69 -0.29
C VAL A 468 -3.74 21.66 -0.06
N GLN A 469 -4.06 20.49 0.48
CA GLN A 469 -3.08 19.42 0.72
C GLN A 469 -2.39 18.98 -0.58
N ASN A 470 -3.12 18.82 -1.68
CA ASN A 470 -2.56 18.36 -2.95
C ASN A 470 -1.58 19.36 -3.60
N PHE A 471 -1.81 20.67 -3.47
CA PHE A 471 -1.04 21.70 -4.20
C PHE A 471 -0.11 22.54 -3.32
N LEU A 472 -0.34 22.54 -2.01
CA LEU A 472 0.35 23.37 -1.01
C LEU A 472 0.76 22.53 0.22
N SER A 473 1.11 21.26 0.02
CA SER A 473 1.52 20.33 1.10
C SER A 473 2.72 20.83 1.91
N GLU A 474 3.71 21.45 1.25
CA GLU A 474 4.90 21.99 1.90
C GLU A 474 4.55 23.21 2.78
N GLU A 475 3.78 24.16 2.24
CA GLU A 475 3.27 25.31 2.98
C GLU A 475 2.45 24.87 4.20
N LEU A 476 1.52 23.94 4.01
CA LEU A 476 0.68 23.42 5.08
C LEU A 476 1.49 22.60 6.10
N GLY A 477 2.47 21.81 5.63
CA GLY A 477 3.37 21.02 6.46
C GLY A 477 4.22 21.89 7.40
N LYS A 478 4.68 23.04 6.91
CA LYS A 478 5.39 24.01 7.75
C LYS A 478 4.51 24.51 8.89
N LEU A 479 3.28 24.93 8.59
CA LEU A 479 2.35 25.45 9.59
C LEU A 479 1.86 24.36 10.55
N TYR A 480 1.66 23.13 10.05
CA TYR A 480 1.30 21.97 10.86
C TYR A 480 2.40 21.67 11.90
N THR A 481 3.66 21.58 11.45
CA THR A 481 4.77 21.24 12.34
C THR A 481 5.05 22.33 13.36
N ASP A 482 4.96 23.60 12.98
CA ASP A 482 5.08 24.73 13.92
C ASP A 482 4.04 24.69 15.04
N ARG A 483 2.86 24.11 14.78
CA ARG A 483 1.73 24.12 15.70
C ARG A 483 1.58 22.83 16.51
N PHE A 484 1.80 21.69 15.88
CA PHE A 484 1.42 20.39 16.44
C PHE A 484 2.61 19.48 16.76
N PHE A 485 3.82 19.79 16.31
CA PHE A 485 5.00 18.95 16.53
C PHE A 485 6.05 19.62 17.42
N ASN A 486 6.49 18.91 18.47
CA ASN A 486 7.49 19.40 19.42
C ASN A 486 8.91 19.09 18.93
N SER A 487 9.79 20.08 18.89
CA SER A 487 11.20 19.89 18.51
C SER A 487 11.98 18.97 19.45
N GLU A 488 11.58 18.88 20.74
CA GLU A 488 12.21 17.95 21.69
C GLU A 488 11.98 16.48 21.28
N SER A 489 10.76 16.15 20.85
CA SER A 489 10.42 14.81 20.34
C SER A 489 11.29 14.40 19.16
N LYS A 490 11.72 15.34 18.31
CA LYS A 490 12.62 15.04 17.20
C LYS A 490 13.96 14.48 17.68
N GLY A 491 14.56 15.10 18.71
CA GLY A 491 15.85 14.65 19.25
C GLY A 491 15.78 13.27 19.90
N GLU A 492 14.70 12.99 20.65
CA GLU A 492 14.49 11.68 21.29
C GLU A 492 14.34 10.55 20.26
N ILE A 493 13.65 10.82 19.14
CA ILE A 493 13.50 9.87 18.04
C ILE A 493 14.83 9.68 17.30
N GLU A 494 15.59 10.74 17.06
CA GLU A 494 16.93 10.65 16.45
C GLU A 494 17.88 9.78 17.30
N GLU A 495 17.87 9.94 18.62
CA GLU A 495 18.64 9.11 19.55
C GLU A 495 18.21 7.63 19.51
N MET A 496 16.89 7.38 19.51
CA MET A 496 16.35 6.03 19.38
C MET A 496 16.74 5.39 18.05
N THR A 497 16.67 6.12 16.93
CA THR A 497 17.09 5.61 15.63
C THR A 497 18.58 5.29 15.59
N ALA A 498 19.43 6.14 16.18
CA ALA A 498 20.86 5.87 16.27
C ALA A 498 21.16 4.58 17.06
N LEU A 499 20.44 4.37 18.18
CA LEU A 499 20.53 3.15 18.97
C LEU A 499 20.09 1.92 18.17
N MET A 500 18.99 2.01 17.43
CA MET A 500 18.51 0.91 16.57
C MET A 500 19.51 0.53 15.48
N ILE A 501 20.10 1.52 14.80
CA ILE A 501 21.11 1.28 13.77
C ILE A 501 22.32 0.57 14.39
N GLU A 502 22.80 0.99 15.56
CA GLU A 502 23.94 0.34 16.22
C GLU A 502 23.60 -1.08 16.68
N THR A 503 22.40 -1.31 17.21
CA THR A 503 21.92 -2.65 17.56
C THR A 503 21.88 -3.55 16.33
N PHE A 504 21.30 -3.09 15.23
CA PHE A 504 21.25 -3.85 13.98
C PHE A 504 22.65 -4.19 13.44
N LYS A 505 23.62 -3.26 13.54
CA LYS A 505 25.03 -3.55 13.21
C LYS A 505 25.60 -4.67 14.08
N ASN A 506 25.29 -4.68 15.36
CA ASN A 506 25.77 -5.71 16.28
C ASN A 506 25.13 -7.08 15.99
N ARG A 507 23.87 -7.10 15.56
CA ARG A 507 23.21 -8.30 15.05
C ARG A 507 23.90 -8.86 13.82
N VAL A 508 24.10 -8.03 12.78
CA VAL A 508 24.79 -8.41 11.55
C VAL A 508 26.16 -9.03 11.82
N LYS A 509 26.95 -8.47 12.75
CA LYS A 509 28.27 -9.01 13.12
C LYS A 509 28.18 -10.45 13.66
N ARG A 510 27.11 -10.80 14.36
CA ARG A 510 26.89 -12.11 15.00
C ARG A 510 26.17 -13.14 14.12
N LEU A 511 25.74 -12.79 12.92
CA LEU A 511 25.08 -13.75 12.03
C LEU A 511 26.04 -14.88 11.63
N ASP A 512 25.70 -16.11 11.97
CA ASP A 512 26.55 -17.28 11.67
C ASP A 512 26.37 -17.80 10.24
N TRP A 513 25.27 -17.44 9.59
CA TRP A 513 24.93 -17.88 8.23
C TRP A 513 25.53 -17.01 7.12
N MET A 514 26.09 -15.85 7.47
CA MET A 514 26.58 -14.84 6.53
C MET A 514 28.11 -14.70 6.61
N SER A 515 28.79 -14.74 5.46
CA SER A 515 30.24 -14.57 5.41
C SER A 515 30.71 -13.18 5.88
N GLU A 516 31.97 -13.08 6.32
CA GLU A 516 32.59 -11.80 6.71
C GLU A 516 32.62 -10.77 5.55
N GLU A 517 32.67 -11.23 4.30
CA GLU A 517 32.62 -10.36 3.12
C GLU A 517 31.25 -9.70 2.99
N THR A 518 30.17 -10.48 3.03
CA THR A 518 28.80 -9.95 2.96
C THR A 518 28.46 -9.12 4.19
N LYS A 519 28.92 -9.51 5.40
CA LYS A 519 28.79 -8.70 6.63
C LYS A 519 29.39 -7.31 6.47
N LYS A 520 30.57 -7.21 5.85
CA LYS A 520 31.21 -5.92 5.63
C LYS A 520 30.38 -5.00 4.72
N GLU A 521 29.76 -5.54 3.69
CA GLU A 521 28.88 -4.76 2.80
C GLU A 521 27.57 -4.35 3.50
N ALA A 522 26.97 -5.25 4.29
CA ALA A 522 25.80 -4.94 5.10
C ALA A 522 26.09 -3.85 6.15
N LEU A 523 27.22 -3.94 6.86
CA LEU A 523 27.67 -2.91 7.80
C LEU A 523 27.91 -1.57 7.11
N LYS A 524 28.53 -1.58 5.92
CA LYS A 524 28.72 -0.37 5.12
C LYS A 524 27.39 0.27 4.74
N LYS A 525 26.35 -0.52 4.45
CA LYS A 525 25.00 -0.03 4.16
C LYS A 525 24.36 0.61 5.39
N LEU A 526 24.51 0.02 6.57
CA LEU A 526 24.06 0.61 7.84
C LEU A 526 24.82 1.89 8.19
N ASP A 527 26.14 1.94 7.92
CA ASP A 527 26.98 3.11 8.15
C ASP A 527 26.62 4.31 7.25
N SER A 528 26.00 4.07 6.10
CA SER A 528 25.62 5.09 5.12
C SER A 528 24.13 5.43 5.13
N LEU A 529 23.36 4.96 6.11
CA LEU A 529 21.94 5.28 6.22
C LEU A 529 21.75 6.79 6.44
N THR A 530 20.88 7.39 5.62
CA THR A 530 20.35 8.74 5.88
C THR A 530 19.05 8.60 6.65
N VAL A 531 18.86 9.41 7.69
CA VAL A 531 17.63 9.41 8.52
C VAL A 531 17.03 10.81 8.54
N LEU A 532 15.74 10.91 8.21
CA LEU A 532 14.97 12.15 8.17
C LEU A 532 13.79 12.06 9.14
N ILE A 533 13.80 12.88 10.19
CA ILE A 533 12.80 12.87 11.27
C ILE A 533 11.99 14.17 11.29
N GLY A 534 10.66 14.04 11.35
CA GLY A 534 9.67 15.09 11.52
C GLY A 534 9.34 15.87 10.25
N TYR A 535 10.33 16.58 9.71
CA TYR A 535 10.13 17.55 8.64
C TYR A 535 11.44 17.85 7.89
N PRO A 536 11.37 18.40 6.65
CA PRO A 536 12.56 18.75 5.89
C PRO A 536 13.40 19.84 6.55
N ASP A 537 14.72 19.78 6.35
CA ASP A 537 15.63 20.87 6.74
C ASP A 537 15.39 22.13 5.89
N GLU A 538 15.02 21.94 4.62
CA GLU A 538 14.71 23.00 3.67
C GLU A 538 13.35 22.72 3.00
N TRP A 539 12.43 23.69 3.08
CA TRP A 539 11.08 23.56 2.51
C TRP A 539 11.07 23.91 1.02
N GLU A 540 10.47 23.05 0.20
CA GLU A 540 10.32 23.26 -1.25
C GLU A 540 8.98 23.91 -1.59
N PHE A 541 8.70 25.10 -1.05
CA PHE A 541 7.41 25.78 -1.27
C PHE A 541 7.05 25.95 -2.76
N ASN A 542 5.75 25.86 -3.03
CA ASN A 542 5.19 26.10 -4.35
C ASN A 542 5.44 27.57 -4.74
N LYS A 543 6.13 27.82 -5.85
CA LYS A 543 6.50 29.18 -6.29
C LYS A 543 5.46 29.83 -7.20
N ALA A 544 4.33 29.16 -7.43
CA ALA A 544 3.22 29.72 -8.18
C ALA A 544 2.63 30.94 -7.46
N GLU A 545 2.19 31.92 -8.26
CA GLU A 545 1.35 33.01 -7.76
C GLU A 545 -0.08 32.49 -7.64
N ILE A 546 -0.58 32.41 -6.40
CA ILE A 546 -1.95 32.00 -6.10
C ILE A 546 -2.77 33.25 -5.83
N ALA A 547 -3.91 33.38 -6.51
CA ALA A 547 -4.81 34.52 -6.38
C ALA A 547 -6.20 34.08 -5.92
N GLY A 548 -6.76 34.81 -4.97
CA GLY A 548 -8.14 34.63 -4.53
C GLY A 548 -9.17 35.10 -5.57
N PRO A 549 -10.45 34.71 -5.41
CA PRO A 549 -11.53 35.13 -6.29
C PRO A 549 -11.68 36.67 -6.41
N ASP A 550 -11.44 37.39 -5.33
CA ASP A 550 -11.48 38.85 -5.24
C ASP A 550 -10.46 39.55 -6.17
N LYS A 551 -9.35 38.86 -6.47
CA LYS A 551 -8.29 39.30 -7.39
C LYS A 551 -8.40 38.69 -8.78
N GLY A 552 -9.51 38.01 -9.08
CA GLY A 552 -9.77 37.38 -10.38
C GLY A 552 -9.08 36.02 -10.58
N GLY A 553 -8.61 35.40 -9.49
CA GLY A 553 -8.19 34.00 -9.49
C GLY A 553 -9.37 33.05 -9.70
N SER A 554 -9.07 31.83 -10.15
CA SER A 554 -10.05 30.74 -10.21
C SER A 554 -9.34 29.42 -9.90
N TYR A 555 -10.11 28.40 -9.50
CA TYR A 555 -9.54 27.11 -9.09
C TYR A 555 -8.65 26.52 -10.18
N PHE A 556 -9.15 26.44 -11.42
CA PHE A 556 -8.38 25.96 -12.58
C PHE A 556 -7.05 26.71 -12.74
N LYS A 557 -7.05 28.05 -12.66
CA LYS A 557 -5.83 28.85 -12.85
C LYS A 557 -4.81 28.61 -11.75
N ASN A 558 -5.26 28.53 -10.50
CA ASN A 558 -4.38 28.28 -9.36
C ASN A 558 -3.77 26.87 -9.43
N VAL A 559 -4.56 25.87 -9.85
CA VAL A 559 -4.07 24.50 -10.11
C VAL A 559 -3.07 24.47 -11.26
N ALA A 560 -3.41 25.03 -12.42
CA ALA A 560 -2.52 25.07 -13.59
C ALA A 560 -1.19 25.78 -13.27
N ALA A 561 -1.24 26.90 -12.54
CA ALA A 561 -0.02 27.60 -12.11
C ALA A 561 0.84 26.74 -11.16
N SER A 562 0.20 26.02 -10.23
CA SER A 562 0.87 25.12 -9.29
C SER A 562 1.54 23.94 -9.98
N GLU A 563 0.84 23.26 -10.88
CA GLU A 563 1.36 22.14 -11.65
C GLU A 563 2.45 22.56 -12.64
N ALA A 564 2.28 23.68 -13.35
CA ALA A 564 3.33 24.23 -14.22
C ALA A 564 4.60 24.60 -13.43
N ASN A 565 4.46 25.15 -12.21
CA ASN A 565 5.60 25.36 -11.31
C ASN A 565 6.21 24.01 -10.86
N ARG A 566 5.40 23.02 -10.49
CA ARG A 566 5.86 21.68 -10.10
C ARG A 566 6.68 21.05 -11.24
N TRP A 567 6.19 21.09 -12.47
CA TRP A 567 6.91 20.58 -13.65
C TRP A 567 8.26 21.27 -13.84
N LYS A 568 8.31 22.60 -13.73
CA LYS A 568 9.58 23.37 -13.82
C LYS A 568 10.57 23.00 -12.72
N GLN A 569 10.09 22.64 -11.53
CA GLN A 569 10.95 22.13 -10.45
C GLN A 569 11.45 20.71 -10.75
N GLN A 570 10.59 19.83 -11.27
CA GLN A 570 10.96 18.47 -11.68
C GLN A 570 12.03 18.48 -12.79
N LEU A 571 11.91 19.36 -13.79
CA LEU A 571 12.93 19.56 -14.81
C LEU A 571 14.28 19.98 -14.22
N LYS A 572 14.28 20.88 -13.23
CA LYS A 572 15.52 21.26 -12.53
C LYS A 572 16.11 20.09 -11.75
N LYS A 573 15.28 19.25 -11.13
CA LYS A 573 15.72 18.05 -10.40
C LYS A 573 16.41 17.05 -11.32
N LEU A 574 15.92 16.85 -12.54
CA LEU A 574 16.58 15.99 -13.55
C LEU A 574 18.02 16.43 -13.88
N GLU A 575 18.34 17.71 -13.71
CA GLU A 575 19.67 18.26 -13.98
C GLU A 575 20.60 18.24 -12.76
N GLN A 576 20.08 17.87 -11.60
CA GLN A 576 20.80 17.86 -10.33
C GLN A 576 21.16 16.43 -9.91
N PRO A 577 22.18 16.26 -9.05
CA PRO A 577 22.38 15.00 -8.36
C PRO A 577 21.12 14.64 -7.56
N ALA A 578 20.86 13.34 -7.42
CA ALA A 578 19.83 12.89 -6.49
C ALA A 578 20.23 13.32 -5.06
N ASP A 579 19.25 13.81 -4.30
CA ASP A 579 19.45 14.27 -2.93
C ASP A 579 18.85 13.25 -1.94
N PRO A 580 19.68 12.50 -1.19
CA PRO A 580 19.19 11.57 -0.16
C PRO A 580 18.55 12.30 1.02
N ARG A 581 18.75 13.61 1.19
CA ARG A 581 18.08 14.40 2.25
C ARG A 581 16.74 14.98 1.81
N ARG A 582 16.28 14.71 0.59
CA ARG A 582 14.95 15.12 0.15
C ARG A 582 13.88 14.40 0.98
N PHE A 583 13.03 15.18 1.62
CA PHE A 583 11.88 14.67 2.36
C PHE A 583 10.73 14.40 1.37
N ALA A 584 10.50 13.13 1.02
CA ALA A 584 9.58 12.75 -0.05
C ALA A 584 8.11 12.64 0.37
N LEU A 585 7.80 12.81 1.66
CA LEU A 585 6.46 12.76 2.25
C LEU A 585 6.09 14.12 2.82
N ALA A 586 4.80 14.49 2.84
CA ALA A 586 4.39 15.68 3.58
C ALA A 586 4.69 15.49 5.08
N ALA A 587 5.09 16.54 5.78
CA ALA A 587 5.48 16.42 7.19
C ALA A 587 4.36 15.90 8.11
N TYR A 588 3.09 16.08 7.73
CA TYR A 588 1.92 15.58 8.45
C TYR A 588 1.50 14.16 8.02
N THR A 589 2.19 13.51 7.09
CA THR A 589 1.85 12.14 6.67
C THR A 589 1.98 11.17 7.84
N VAL A 590 0.95 10.36 8.07
CA VAL A 590 0.93 9.32 9.09
C VAL A 590 1.43 8.01 8.47
N ASN A 591 2.74 7.94 8.24
CA ASN A 591 3.41 6.76 7.72
C ASN A 591 4.92 6.81 8.04
N ALA A 592 5.69 5.81 7.65
CA ALA A 592 7.14 5.85 7.55
C ALA A 592 7.58 5.30 6.18
N ALA A 593 8.84 5.51 5.79
CA ALA A 593 9.34 5.02 4.51
C ALA A 593 10.85 4.77 4.48
N ALA A 594 11.23 3.64 3.89
CA ALA A 594 12.58 3.23 3.52
C ALA A 594 12.85 3.39 2.01
N ASN A 595 13.52 4.47 1.61
CA ASN A 595 13.93 4.67 0.23
C ASN A 595 15.22 3.91 -0.11
N ARG A 596 15.06 2.75 -0.77
CA ARG A 596 16.16 1.85 -1.14
C ARG A 596 17.15 2.46 -2.13
N ASN A 597 16.69 3.32 -3.04
CA ASN A 597 17.53 3.98 -4.07
C ASN A 597 18.45 5.07 -3.52
N THR A 598 18.16 5.60 -2.33
CA THR A 598 18.99 6.62 -1.68
C THR A 598 19.52 6.18 -0.32
N ASN A 599 19.16 4.96 0.13
CA ASN A 599 19.48 4.42 1.45
C ASN A 599 19.01 5.36 2.58
N THR A 600 17.75 5.79 2.49
CA THR A 600 17.17 6.83 3.36
C THR A 600 15.95 6.32 4.11
N LEU A 601 15.84 6.63 5.40
CA LEU A 601 14.65 6.40 6.22
C LEU A 601 13.94 7.73 6.51
N ILE A 602 12.62 7.76 6.39
CA ILE A 602 11.80 8.97 6.53
C ILE A 602 10.67 8.72 7.52
N PHE A 603 10.60 9.55 8.57
CA PHE A 603 9.57 9.50 9.61
C PHE A 603 8.94 10.89 9.76
N PRO A 604 7.85 11.21 9.06
CA PRO A 604 7.17 12.50 9.16
C PRO A 604 6.61 12.75 10.56
N ALA A 605 6.43 14.01 10.93
CA ALA A 605 5.85 14.41 12.21
C ALA A 605 4.46 13.80 12.46
N GLY A 606 3.69 13.55 11.39
CA GLY A 606 2.36 12.92 11.46
C GLY A 606 2.36 11.53 12.11
N ILE A 607 3.37 10.69 11.91
CA ILE A 607 3.43 9.37 12.59
C ILE A 607 3.95 9.47 14.03
N LEU A 608 4.64 10.56 14.40
CA LEU A 608 5.30 10.74 15.69
C LEU A 608 4.34 11.22 16.79
N GLN A 609 3.22 10.51 16.93
CA GLN A 609 2.17 10.73 17.92
C GLN A 609 1.53 9.38 18.33
N ALA A 610 0.75 9.40 19.41
CA ALA A 610 0.16 8.17 19.95
C ALA A 610 -0.80 7.52 18.92
N PRO A 611 -0.84 6.18 18.82
CA PRO A 611 -0.17 5.21 19.69
C PRO A 611 1.27 4.86 19.30
N PHE A 612 1.82 5.43 18.23
CA PHE A 612 3.17 5.11 17.76
C PHE A 612 4.23 5.75 18.66
N TYR A 613 4.07 7.02 19.01
CA TYR A 613 4.97 7.73 19.92
C TYR A 613 4.21 8.54 20.98
N ASP A 614 4.56 8.37 22.25
CA ASP A 614 4.11 9.23 23.33
C ASP A 614 5.29 9.65 24.21
N LYS A 615 5.57 10.95 24.23
CA LYS A 615 6.64 11.54 25.06
C LYS A 615 6.50 11.26 26.56
N ASN A 616 5.31 10.89 27.02
CA ASN A 616 5.06 10.58 28.44
C ASN A 616 5.07 9.07 28.71
N ALA A 617 5.19 8.23 27.67
CA ALA A 617 5.31 6.79 27.81
C ALA A 617 6.74 6.41 28.24
N SER A 618 6.86 5.23 28.84
CA SER A 618 8.19 4.66 29.14
C SER A 618 8.99 4.40 27.87
N PHE A 619 10.31 4.32 28.01
CA PHE A 619 11.19 3.96 26.91
C PHE A 619 10.79 2.63 26.29
N GLU A 620 10.47 1.60 27.09
CA GLU A 620 10.03 0.28 26.63
C GLU A 620 8.72 0.34 25.83
N GLN A 621 7.78 1.22 26.20
CA GLN A 621 6.55 1.42 25.42
C GLN A 621 6.83 2.06 24.06
N ASN A 622 7.61 3.14 24.03
CA ASN A 622 7.98 3.78 22.76
C ASN A 622 8.85 2.84 21.91
N LEU A 623 9.68 2.02 22.54
CA LEU A 623 10.50 1.00 21.89
C LEU A 623 9.64 -0.09 21.23
N GLY A 624 8.55 -0.51 21.89
CA GLY A 624 7.59 -1.46 21.33
C GLY A 624 6.65 -0.88 20.26
N ALA A 625 6.49 0.44 20.24
CA ALA A 625 5.71 1.15 19.22
C ALA A 625 6.64 1.74 18.15
N ILE A 626 6.94 3.05 18.16
CA ILE A 626 7.77 3.72 17.15
C ILE A 626 9.17 3.08 17.00
N GLY A 627 9.75 2.51 18.05
CA GLY A 627 11.02 1.79 17.96
C GLY A 627 10.95 0.59 17.02
N SER A 628 9.88 -0.21 17.13
CA SER A 628 9.62 -1.33 16.22
C SER A 628 9.45 -0.86 14.77
N THR A 629 8.75 0.26 14.55
CA THR A 629 8.61 0.90 13.22
C THR A 629 9.95 1.37 12.68
N ILE A 630 10.80 2.00 13.51
CA ILE A 630 12.13 2.44 13.09
C ILE A 630 12.98 1.25 12.62
N ALA A 631 13.00 0.17 13.40
CA ALA A 631 13.75 -1.03 13.06
C ALA A 631 13.14 -1.81 11.88
N HIS A 632 11.83 -1.73 11.69
CA HIS A 632 11.14 -2.21 10.49
C HIS A 632 11.66 -1.49 9.24
N GLU A 633 11.73 -0.16 9.24
CA GLU A 633 12.30 0.61 8.10
C GLU A 633 13.79 0.33 7.87
N ILE A 634 14.58 0.09 8.94
CA ILE A 634 15.97 -0.37 8.80
C ILE A 634 16.00 -1.74 8.10
N THR A 635 15.09 -2.64 8.45
CA THR A 635 15.02 -3.99 7.90
C THR A 635 14.60 -3.99 6.43
N HIS A 636 13.79 -3.02 5.97
CA HIS A 636 13.49 -2.84 4.54
C HIS A 636 14.73 -2.57 3.66
N MET A 637 15.84 -2.15 4.26
CA MET A 637 17.12 -2.03 3.56
C MET A 637 17.78 -3.39 3.33
N PHE A 638 17.25 -4.45 3.93
CA PHE A 638 17.81 -5.80 3.88
C PHE A 638 16.80 -6.88 3.50
N ASP A 639 15.49 -6.59 3.43
CA ASP A 639 14.47 -7.52 2.94
C ASP A 639 14.72 -8.00 1.48
N ASP A 640 13.84 -8.82 0.93
CA ASP A 640 13.99 -9.40 -0.41
C ASP A 640 14.13 -8.37 -1.54
N GLY A 641 13.58 -7.16 -1.37
CA GLY A 641 13.78 -6.03 -2.27
C GLY A 641 15.05 -5.23 -1.96
N GLY A 642 15.24 -4.85 -0.69
CA GLY A 642 16.34 -4.02 -0.19
C GLY A 642 17.70 -4.70 -0.28
N ALA A 643 17.76 -6.02 -0.12
CA ALA A 643 18.96 -6.83 -0.29
C ALA A 643 19.60 -6.67 -1.68
N GLN A 644 18.84 -6.21 -2.68
CA GLN A 644 19.35 -6.05 -4.04
C GLN A 644 20.08 -4.71 -4.26
N TYR A 645 19.99 -3.78 -3.30
CA TYR A 645 20.60 -2.45 -3.36
C TYR A 645 21.82 -2.35 -2.46
N ASP A 646 22.92 -1.76 -2.95
CA ASP A 646 24.12 -1.55 -2.16
C ASP A 646 24.02 -0.35 -1.21
N ALA A 647 25.08 -0.10 -0.44
CA ALA A 647 25.18 0.99 0.53
C ALA A 647 24.94 2.41 -0.02
N ARG A 648 24.99 2.59 -1.34
CA ARG A 648 24.71 3.88 -1.99
C ARG A 648 23.31 3.93 -2.59
N GLY A 649 22.57 2.82 -2.56
CA GLY A 649 21.26 2.70 -3.20
C GLY A 649 21.32 2.32 -4.68
N ASN A 650 22.42 1.69 -5.14
CA ASN A 650 22.46 1.13 -6.50
C ASN A 650 22.05 -0.33 -6.49
N LEU A 651 21.21 -0.73 -7.45
CA LEU A 651 20.94 -2.13 -7.77
C LEU A 651 22.25 -2.82 -8.17
N ARG A 652 22.78 -3.64 -7.28
CA ARG A 652 24.09 -4.29 -7.43
C ARG A 652 24.11 -5.58 -6.61
N ASP A 653 24.67 -6.63 -7.20
CA ASP A 653 25.00 -7.84 -6.43
C ASP A 653 26.21 -7.55 -5.51
N TRP A 654 25.95 -7.52 -4.20
CA TRP A 654 26.95 -7.34 -3.14
C TRP A 654 27.05 -8.54 -2.22
N TRP A 655 26.31 -9.60 -2.52
CA TRP A 655 26.28 -10.84 -1.79
C TRP A 655 27.28 -11.84 -2.37
N THR A 656 27.76 -12.77 -1.55
CA THR A 656 28.24 -14.04 -2.10
C THR A 656 27.04 -14.87 -2.58
N LYS A 657 27.27 -15.78 -3.53
CA LYS A 657 26.21 -16.65 -4.05
C LYS A 657 25.64 -17.54 -2.95
N GLU A 658 26.50 -18.03 -2.06
CA GLU A 658 26.17 -18.89 -0.94
C GLU A 658 25.30 -18.15 0.08
N ASP A 659 25.69 -16.93 0.48
CA ASP A 659 24.94 -16.12 1.43
C ASP A 659 23.57 -15.72 0.88
N TYR A 660 23.49 -15.28 -0.39
CA TYR A 660 22.21 -14.91 -1.01
C TYR A 660 21.28 -16.12 -1.14
N SER A 661 21.81 -17.29 -1.51
CA SER A 661 21.00 -18.51 -1.58
C SER A 661 20.51 -18.95 -0.20
N HIS A 662 21.28 -18.70 0.87
CA HIS A 662 20.84 -18.94 2.24
C HIS A 662 19.73 -17.97 2.63
N PHE A 663 19.91 -16.67 2.35
CA PHE A 663 18.90 -15.64 2.60
C PHE A 663 17.57 -15.96 1.90
N GLN A 664 17.59 -16.36 0.62
CA GLN A 664 16.37 -16.76 -0.09
C GLN A 664 15.63 -17.93 0.57
N LYS A 665 16.34 -18.87 1.21
CA LYS A 665 15.70 -19.96 1.98
C LYS A 665 15.06 -19.46 3.25
N LEU A 666 15.67 -18.46 3.92
CA LEU A 666 15.08 -17.82 5.08
C LEU A 666 13.82 -17.03 4.70
N CYS A 667 13.84 -16.31 3.57
CA CYS A 667 12.64 -15.65 3.02
C CYS A 667 11.54 -16.68 2.73
N LYS A 668 11.87 -17.79 2.06
CA LYS A 668 10.87 -18.83 1.79
C LYS A 668 10.30 -19.45 3.08
N LYS A 669 11.14 -19.64 4.10
CA LYS A 669 10.67 -20.10 5.42
C LYS A 669 9.68 -19.11 6.03
N ALA A 670 9.94 -17.80 5.91
CA ALA A 670 9.03 -16.76 6.40
C ALA A 670 7.71 -16.73 5.63
N GLU A 671 7.73 -16.87 4.30
CA GLU A 671 6.53 -17.03 3.46
C GLU A 671 5.71 -18.24 3.93
N ASP A 672 6.33 -19.41 4.05
CA ASP A 672 5.67 -20.65 4.47
C ASP A 672 5.07 -20.56 5.89
N PHE A 673 5.69 -19.77 6.76
CA PHE A 673 5.22 -19.52 8.13
C PHE A 673 3.93 -18.70 8.18
N TYR A 674 3.74 -17.76 7.24
CA TYR A 674 2.51 -16.95 7.14
C TYR A 674 1.41 -17.61 6.30
N GLU A 675 1.77 -18.60 5.48
CA GLU A 675 0.86 -19.24 4.54
C GLU A 675 -0.42 -19.77 5.20
N GLY A 676 -1.58 -19.41 4.65
CA GLY A 676 -2.88 -19.89 5.10
C GLY A 676 -3.39 -19.31 6.42
N HIS A 677 -2.71 -18.33 7.01
CA HIS A 677 -3.26 -17.59 8.15
C HIS A 677 -4.35 -16.62 7.71
N GLU A 678 -5.46 -16.58 8.45
CA GLU A 678 -6.64 -15.80 8.10
C GLU A 678 -6.62 -14.38 8.67
N ALA A 679 -7.05 -13.41 7.85
CA ALA A 679 -7.39 -12.07 8.30
C ALA A 679 -8.72 -12.06 9.05
N VAL A 680 -9.71 -12.72 8.45
CA VAL A 680 -11.08 -12.97 8.94
C VAL A 680 -11.53 -14.35 8.48
N PRO A 681 -12.55 -14.97 9.11
CA PRO A 681 -12.96 -16.34 8.79
C PRO A 681 -13.21 -16.56 7.29
N GLY A 682 -12.40 -17.39 6.64
CA GLY A 682 -12.51 -17.72 5.22
C GLY A 682 -11.72 -16.83 4.26
N ALA A 683 -11.01 -15.80 4.75
CA ALA A 683 -10.13 -14.95 3.96
C ALA A 683 -8.68 -15.02 4.47
N ALA A 684 -7.84 -15.76 3.76
CA ALA A 684 -6.41 -15.88 4.05
C ALA A 684 -5.64 -14.62 3.61
N ALA A 685 -4.55 -14.30 4.32
CA ALA A 685 -3.58 -13.32 3.86
C ALA A 685 -2.71 -13.90 2.74
N ASP A 686 -2.26 -13.07 1.80
CA ASP A 686 -1.30 -13.47 0.77
C ASP A 686 0.13 -13.42 1.35
N SER A 687 0.62 -14.58 1.80
CA SER A 687 1.93 -14.71 2.45
C SER A 687 3.10 -14.29 1.56
N LYS A 688 2.94 -14.40 0.24
CA LYS A 688 3.96 -14.08 -0.75
C LYS A 688 3.98 -12.59 -1.02
N GLU A 689 2.81 -11.98 -1.23
CA GLU A 689 2.71 -10.52 -1.39
C GLU A 689 3.15 -9.80 -0.10
N ASN A 690 2.92 -10.41 1.07
CA ASN A 690 3.28 -9.85 2.37
C ASN A 690 4.73 -10.10 2.83
N LEU A 691 5.55 -10.80 2.04
CA LEU A 691 6.85 -11.30 2.48
C LEU A 691 7.81 -10.20 2.96
N SER A 692 7.96 -9.13 2.18
CA SER A 692 8.85 -7.99 2.49
C SER A 692 8.48 -7.35 3.84
N GLU A 693 7.19 -7.10 4.06
CA GLU A 693 6.64 -6.53 5.29
C GLU A 693 6.78 -7.45 6.50
N ASN A 694 6.52 -8.76 6.31
CA ASN A 694 6.64 -9.75 7.37
C ASN A 694 8.10 -9.90 7.84
N ILE A 695 9.06 -9.89 6.91
CA ILE A 695 10.50 -9.88 7.24
C ILE A 695 10.86 -8.62 8.03
N ALA A 696 10.33 -7.47 7.60
CA ALA A 696 10.59 -6.19 8.24
C ALA A 696 10.03 -6.11 9.67
N ASP A 697 8.82 -6.61 9.92
CA ASP A 697 8.24 -6.67 11.27
C ASP A 697 9.04 -7.58 12.22
N ILE A 698 9.43 -8.76 11.74
CA ILE A 698 10.25 -9.71 12.52
C ILE A 698 11.59 -9.07 12.86
N GLY A 699 12.27 -8.44 11.89
CA GLY A 699 13.50 -7.69 12.13
C GLY A 699 13.32 -6.53 13.13
N GLY A 700 12.20 -5.83 13.02
CA GLY A 700 11.82 -4.73 13.91
C GLY A 700 11.76 -5.14 15.38
N ILE A 701 11.00 -6.19 15.68
CA ILE A 701 10.87 -6.71 17.04
C ILE A 701 12.16 -7.34 17.55
N ALA A 702 12.89 -8.05 16.69
CA ALA A 702 14.17 -8.65 17.07
C ALA A 702 15.19 -7.60 17.53
N CYS A 703 15.25 -6.45 16.84
CA CYS A 703 16.12 -5.33 17.20
C CYS A 703 15.69 -4.69 18.53
N GLY A 704 14.38 -4.43 18.70
CA GLY A 704 13.83 -3.88 19.94
C GLY A 704 14.12 -4.75 21.16
N LEU A 705 13.91 -6.07 21.04
CA LEU A 705 14.18 -7.03 22.13
C LEU A 705 15.66 -7.09 22.52
N GLU A 706 16.58 -6.94 21.56
CA GLU A 706 18.00 -6.87 21.88
C GLU A 706 18.33 -5.63 22.73
N ILE A 707 17.75 -4.47 22.40
CA ILE A 707 17.92 -3.27 23.23
C ILE A 707 17.37 -3.53 24.65
N LEU A 708 16.16 -4.09 24.77
CA LEU A 708 15.57 -4.43 26.07
C LEU A 708 16.49 -5.36 26.87
N SER A 709 17.10 -6.36 26.24
CA SER A 709 17.96 -7.34 26.90
C SER A 709 19.19 -6.73 27.58
N THR A 710 19.60 -5.51 27.18
CA THR A 710 20.74 -4.80 27.77
C THR A 710 20.37 -3.91 28.96
N MET A 711 19.08 -3.73 29.23
CA MET A 711 18.59 -2.93 30.35
C MET A 711 18.72 -3.70 31.67
N GLU A 712 18.91 -2.99 32.79
CA GLU A 712 19.08 -3.63 34.11
C GLU A 712 17.79 -4.33 34.60
N ASN A 713 16.63 -3.74 34.32
CA ASN A 713 15.31 -4.26 34.71
C ASN A 713 14.27 -4.00 33.60
N PRO A 714 14.38 -4.67 32.44
CA PRO A 714 13.49 -4.42 31.30
C PRO A 714 12.04 -4.80 31.62
N ASN A 715 11.10 -3.94 31.22
CA ASN A 715 9.68 -4.27 31.23
C ASN A 715 9.22 -4.81 29.88
N TYR A 716 9.39 -6.13 29.67
CA TYR A 716 8.96 -6.81 28.45
C TYR A 716 7.43 -6.74 28.22
N ASP A 717 6.62 -6.80 29.27
CA ASP A 717 5.15 -6.70 29.13
C ASP A 717 4.73 -5.33 28.56
N ALA A 718 5.38 -4.24 29.01
CA ALA A 718 5.13 -2.91 28.49
C ALA A 718 5.49 -2.80 26.99
N PHE A 719 6.60 -3.39 26.58
CA PHE A 719 7.02 -3.45 25.18
C PHE A 719 6.03 -4.23 24.31
N PHE A 720 5.69 -5.46 24.68
CA PHE A 720 4.79 -6.31 23.89
C PHE A 720 3.38 -5.74 23.80
N ARG A 721 2.84 -5.20 24.91
CA ARG A 721 1.52 -4.55 24.88
C ARG A 721 1.52 -3.29 24.02
N SER A 722 2.59 -2.50 24.05
CA SER A 722 2.70 -1.32 23.20
C SER A 722 2.71 -1.69 21.71
N PHE A 723 3.46 -2.74 21.35
CA PHE A 723 3.46 -3.29 20.00
C PHE A 723 2.07 -3.78 19.56
N ALA A 724 1.34 -4.49 20.43
CA ALA A 724 -0.02 -4.92 20.11
C ALA A 724 -1.00 -3.73 19.97
N ASN A 725 -0.87 -2.70 20.81
CA ASN A 725 -1.76 -1.55 20.83
C ASN A 725 -1.68 -0.71 19.54
N GLN A 726 -0.49 -0.49 18.99
CA GLN A 726 -0.35 0.31 17.75
C GLN A 726 -1.06 -0.33 16.55
N TRP A 727 -1.21 -1.65 16.56
CA TRP A 727 -1.88 -2.40 15.50
C TRP A 727 -3.39 -2.47 15.66
N ALA A 728 -3.96 -2.01 16.78
CA ALA A 728 -5.38 -2.14 17.06
C ALA A 728 -6.24 -1.45 15.99
N LYS A 729 -6.95 -2.23 15.16
CA LYS A 729 -7.81 -1.75 14.07
C LYS A 729 -9.15 -2.48 14.09
N VAL A 730 -10.21 -1.74 13.77
CA VAL A 730 -11.56 -2.25 13.51
C VAL A 730 -11.99 -1.84 12.10
N ALA A 731 -12.48 -2.82 11.34
CA ALA A 731 -13.08 -2.67 10.01
C ALA A 731 -14.07 -3.82 9.83
N ASP A 732 -15.04 -3.68 8.93
CA ASP A 732 -15.98 -4.77 8.66
C ASP A 732 -15.33 -5.95 7.92
N TYR A 733 -16.05 -7.08 7.87
CA TYR A 733 -15.56 -8.31 7.24
C TYR A 733 -15.16 -8.10 5.78
N ASP A 734 -15.98 -7.39 4.99
CA ASP A 734 -15.75 -7.24 3.55
C ASP A 734 -14.48 -6.40 3.31
N THR A 735 -14.31 -5.30 4.05
CA THR A 735 -13.08 -4.49 4.01
C THR A 735 -11.84 -5.32 4.42
N LEU A 736 -11.93 -6.11 5.50
CA LEU A 736 -10.79 -6.92 5.95
C LEU A 736 -10.45 -8.05 4.96
N ALA A 737 -11.45 -8.67 4.36
CA ALA A 737 -11.27 -9.71 3.36
C ALA A 737 -10.66 -9.15 2.06
N GLU A 738 -11.07 -7.95 1.65
CA GLU A 738 -10.47 -7.25 0.50
C GLU A 738 -9.00 -6.91 0.77
N LEU A 739 -8.69 -6.28 1.92
CA LEU A 739 -7.32 -5.91 2.29
C LEU A 739 -6.40 -7.13 2.36
N ALA A 740 -6.89 -8.27 2.86
CA ALA A 740 -6.13 -9.52 2.92
C ALA A 740 -5.61 -10.01 1.55
N GLN A 741 -6.22 -9.55 0.45
CA GLN A 741 -5.90 -9.96 -0.93
C GLN A 741 -5.22 -8.86 -1.74
N THR A 742 -5.18 -7.63 -1.23
CA THR A 742 -4.81 -6.44 -2.01
C THR A 742 -3.72 -5.60 -1.36
N ASP A 743 -3.56 -5.71 -0.04
CA ASP A 743 -2.55 -5.00 0.73
C ASP A 743 -1.24 -5.81 0.76
N THR A 744 -0.13 -5.13 0.52
CA THR A 744 1.21 -5.71 0.68
C THR A 744 1.55 -5.98 2.14
N HIS A 745 0.82 -5.40 3.09
CA HIS A 745 1.00 -5.69 4.50
C HIS A 745 0.09 -6.84 4.94
N ALA A 746 0.62 -7.73 5.78
CA ALA A 746 -0.23 -8.70 6.45
C ALA A 746 -1.28 -7.99 7.32
N PRO A 747 -2.45 -8.60 7.54
CA PRO A 747 -3.46 -8.09 8.47
C PRO A 747 -2.86 -7.75 9.84
N ASN A 748 -3.26 -6.63 10.44
CA ASN A 748 -2.71 -6.11 11.69
C ASN A 748 -2.58 -7.15 12.82
N LYS A 749 -3.58 -8.03 12.96
CA LYS A 749 -3.53 -9.13 13.94
C LYS A 749 -2.36 -10.08 13.69
N LEU A 750 -2.09 -10.44 12.42
CA LEU A 750 -1.00 -11.33 12.04
C LEU A 750 0.36 -10.64 12.20
N ARG A 751 0.46 -9.35 11.85
CA ARG A 751 1.65 -8.50 12.14
C ARG A 751 1.97 -8.42 13.62
N CYS A 752 0.96 -8.53 14.50
CA CYS A 752 1.19 -8.66 15.92
C CYS A 752 1.54 -10.10 16.32
N ASN A 753 0.61 -11.04 16.14
CA ASN A 753 0.70 -12.35 16.78
C ASN A 753 1.78 -13.25 16.19
N LEU A 754 1.88 -13.32 14.87
CA LEU A 754 2.86 -14.19 14.21
C LEU A 754 4.28 -13.67 14.40
N VAL A 755 4.46 -12.35 14.47
CA VAL A 755 5.76 -11.75 14.77
C VAL A 755 6.20 -12.12 16.19
N LEU A 756 5.34 -11.88 17.20
CA LEU A 756 5.68 -12.14 18.59
C LEU A 756 5.93 -13.63 18.90
N SER A 757 5.27 -14.55 18.19
CA SER A 757 5.47 -16.00 18.39
C SER A 757 6.85 -16.50 17.93
N ASN A 758 7.69 -15.66 17.32
CA ASN A 758 9.07 -16.01 16.97
C ASN A 758 10.08 -15.83 18.10
N PHE A 759 9.72 -15.17 19.22
CA PHE A 759 10.69 -14.70 20.22
C PHE A 759 10.50 -15.36 21.58
N GLN A 760 11.56 -15.96 22.13
CA GLN A 760 11.49 -16.68 23.41
C GLN A 760 11.12 -15.77 24.59
N GLU A 761 11.54 -14.51 24.55
CA GLU A 761 11.22 -13.48 25.55
C GLU A 761 9.70 -13.29 25.70
N PHE A 762 8.93 -13.45 24.61
CA PHE A 762 7.48 -13.40 24.64
C PHE A 762 6.89 -14.61 25.38
N TYR A 763 7.43 -15.81 25.14
CA TYR A 763 7.01 -17.04 25.82
C TYR A 763 7.32 -16.98 27.31
N ASP A 764 8.51 -16.49 27.67
CA ASP A 764 8.93 -16.37 29.06
C ASP A 764 8.08 -15.33 29.82
N THR A 765 7.67 -14.25 29.14
CA THR A 765 6.84 -13.19 29.72
C THR A 765 5.42 -13.65 30.03
N TYR A 766 4.80 -14.43 29.13
CA TYR A 766 3.40 -14.84 29.25
C TYR A 766 3.20 -16.31 29.66
N GLY A 767 4.28 -17.08 29.80
CA GLY A 767 4.24 -18.51 30.14
C GLY A 767 3.54 -19.34 29.07
N ILE A 768 3.89 -19.10 27.80
CA ILE A 768 3.33 -19.81 26.63
C ILE A 768 4.01 -21.17 26.48
N SER A 769 3.21 -22.18 26.18
CA SER A 769 3.59 -23.59 26.11
C SER A 769 2.84 -24.32 24.99
N GLU A 770 3.26 -25.54 24.67
CA GLU A 770 2.61 -26.35 23.64
C GLU A 770 1.11 -26.51 23.94
N GLY A 771 0.28 -26.21 22.93
CA GLY A 771 -1.18 -26.23 23.02
C GLY A 771 -1.82 -24.86 23.19
N ASP A 772 -1.07 -23.83 23.59
CA ASP A 772 -1.53 -22.44 23.59
C ASP A 772 -1.57 -21.90 22.14
N GLY A 773 -2.54 -21.05 21.82
CA GLY A 773 -2.76 -20.55 20.44
C GLY A 773 -1.61 -19.70 19.86
N MET A 774 -0.81 -19.07 20.71
CA MET A 774 0.38 -18.30 20.33
C MET A 774 1.65 -19.17 20.26
N TYR A 775 1.56 -20.48 20.46
CA TYR A 775 2.70 -21.38 20.43
C TYR A 775 3.14 -21.74 19.01
N THR A 776 4.33 -21.27 18.63
CA THR A 776 5.15 -21.80 17.55
C THR A 776 6.29 -22.67 18.11
N ALA A 777 6.51 -23.86 17.55
CA ALA A 777 7.63 -24.73 17.92
C ALA A 777 8.98 -24.05 17.62
N PRO A 778 10.01 -24.20 18.48
CA PRO A 778 11.28 -23.47 18.31
C PRO A 778 11.94 -23.60 16.93
N GLU A 779 11.86 -24.77 16.30
CA GLU A 779 12.40 -25.07 14.98
C GLU A 779 11.64 -24.39 13.83
N GLU A 780 10.36 -24.06 14.03
CA GLU A 780 9.51 -23.39 13.03
C GLU A 780 9.63 -21.88 13.09
N ARG A 781 10.15 -21.32 14.20
CA ARG A 781 10.34 -19.87 14.37
C ARG A 781 11.30 -19.31 13.31
N ILE A 782 11.01 -18.10 12.89
CA ILE A 782 11.73 -17.35 11.86
C ILE A 782 12.80 -16.48 12.51
N GLN A 783 14.04 -16.61 12.02
CA GLN A 783 15.18 -15.81 12.44
C GLN A 783 16.00 -15.46 11.19
N ILE A 784 16.16 -14.16 10.93
CA ILE A 784 16.87 -13.66 9.73
C ILE A 784 18.01 -12.73 10.14
N TRP A 785 17.65 -11.55 10.67
CA TRP A 785 18.56 -10.43 10.93
C TRP A 785 19.07 -10.34 12.36
#